data_AF-A0A3S8ZYM6-F1
#
_entry.id   AF-A0A3S8ZYM6-F1
#
_cell.length_a   1.000
_cell.length_b   1.000
_cell.length_c   1.000
_cell.angle_alpha   90.00
_cell.angle_beta   90.00
_cell.angle_gamma   90.00
#
_symmetry.space_group_name_H-M   'P 1'
#
loop_
_entity.id
_entity.type
_entity.pdbx_description
1 polymer ?
#
loop_
_entity_poly.entity_id
_entity_poly.type
_entity_poly.pdbx_seq_one_letter_code
_entity_poly.pdbx_strand_id
1 'polypeptide(L)'
;MREQWLQWNRKATWLLCVLTILGVISAVPIGAERWKVENTSKHVEFVLDYRDLLQVAAYKVHPQQYVQNELKNIKAAGINSMAVFETSLQELSWAGHLSIYSSGSVMQLQGKPLNNDENYTYVLFASAKDEAAIRPIIEATFRKWNIPISNWEYAGNKGIILETPIEEAMLKAMEPDPSALQMIKDAGLNIVPRLSDRIPFDAAEVDKMMDAYEKMGIDRILFDGDSVKGYADNAELHSISAFADILNKHGIGIVTIENSKPQKGLATLSNLTHYNVVRLLSLPEASAYSMKPDEITDRFHLAAKDRSIRMFYINVSPISKASKSIITDPMQNIYDAMKNKDGILDKMADLGLTVDRAQPFTYDSPSWHKPFKAITALGAIAIIALLVSAYIPGSAIAVFVIGLVGSAGLYVLSKSMFEQGLALGAAISAPTLAVIWAIRRVRAHTIGNRRAVSGTVDNARNNDGGMRWVFPGLSAGRRFTMALTLIVMTSIISLCGIAFIIGLLNNITYQLVLEQFRGVSLLHLAPIALVAVYLFLYTGDSVISNIRKLLSMQITVLWVAVAAVLGVMALYYLSRTGNAGTASSAELMFRNVLENTFGVRPRTKEFLLAHPLFFLGLFLALRYRAAWVLFIVGTIGQLSMVDTFAHIHTPLPISLIRDALGLVLGLLIGLVLIGVWQLGEGVWRRWAPRITQMKQGNKSGV
;
A
#
# COMPACT_ATOMS: atom_id res chain seq x y z
N MET A 1 42.16 -19.00 -24.23
CA MET A 1 41.02 -19.20 -23.30
C MET A 1 40.49 -17.92 -22.66
N ARG A 2 41.29 -17.14 -21.90
CA ARG A 2 40.80 -15.94 -21.19
C ARG A 2 40.27 -14.82 -22.11
N GLU A 3 40.95 -14.53 -23.22
CA GLU A 3 40.50 -13.50 -24.18
C GLU A 3 39.24 -13.91 -24.94
N GLN A 4 39.16 -15.18 -25.35
CA GLN A 4 37.96 -15.75 -25.98
C GLN A 4 36.77 -15.67 -25.00
N TRP A 5 36.95 -16.04 -23.72
CA TRP A 5 35.91 -15.90 -22.69
C TRP A 5 35.40 -14.47 -22.56
N LEU A 6 36.30 -13.48 -22.56
CA LEU A 6 35.92 -12.06 -22.50
C LEU A 6 35.14 -11.61 -23.75
N GLN A 7 35.49 -12.11 -24.94
CA GLN A 7 34.74 -11.83 -26.16
C GLN A 7 33.33 -12.45 -26.14
N TRP A 8 33.22 -13.71 -25.71
CA TRP A 8 31.93 -14.39 -25.49
C TRP A 8 31.08 -13.64 -24.47
N ASN A 9 31.68 -13.22 -23.35
CA ASN A 9 30.97 -12.47 -22.33
C ASN A 9 30.50 -11.09 -22.82
N ARG A 10 31.24 -10.44 -23.72
CA ARG A 10 30.81 -9.18 -24.34
C ARG A 10 29.62 -9.39 -25.29
N LYS A 11 29.64 -10.44 -26.11
CA LYS A 11 28.48 -10.83 -26.93
C LYS A 11 27.28 -11.19 -26.04
N ALA A 12 27.51 -11.90 -24.95
CA ALA A 12 26.47 -12.24 -23.98
C ALA A 12 25.86 -11.00 -23.34
N THR A 13 26.65 -9.99 -22.92
CA THR A 13 26.08 -8.74 -22.38
C THR A 13 25.16 -8.02 -23.37
N TRP A 14 25.48 -8.05 -24.66
CA TRP A 14 24.57 -7.49 -25.68
C TRP A 14 23.28 -8.31 -25.79
N LEU A 15 23.38 -9.63 -25.80
CA LEU A 15 22.21 -10.52 -25.82
C LEU A 15 21.33 -10.36 -24.58
N LEU A 16 21.92 -10.19 -23.40
CA LEU A 16 21.18 -9.88 -22.17
C LEU A 16 20.41 -8.57 -22.28
N CYS A 17 20.98 -7.52 -22.89
CA CYS A 17 20.24 -6.29 -23.15
C CYS A 17 19.03 -6.53 -24.09
N VAL A 18 19.20 -7.36 -25.12
CA VAL A 18 18.09 -7.73 -26.02
C VAL A 18 17.00 -8.49 -25.27
N LEU A 19 17.38 -9.45 -24.42
CA LEU A 19 16.43 -10.18 -23.57
C LEU A 19 15.70 -9.26 -22.58
N THR A 20 16.39 -8.28 -21.99
CA THR A 20 15.77 -7.25 -21.15
C THR A 20 14.73 -6.45 -21.93
N ILE A 21 15.04 -6.01 -23.16
CA ILE A 21 14.09 -5.27 -24.01
C ILE A 21 12.88 -6.14 -24.38
N LEU A 22 13.10 -7.40 -24.77
CA LEU A 22 12.00 -8.33 -25.06
C LEU A 22 11.12 -8.58 -23.84
N GLY A 23 11.70 -8.67 -22.65
CA GLY A 23 10.95 -8.75 -21.40
C GLY A 23 10.09 -7.52 -21.13
N VAL A 24 10.63 -6.32 -21.36
CA VAL A 24 9.87 -5.06 -21.25
C VAL A 24 8.70 -5.03 -22.24
N ILE A 25 8.94 -5.37 -23.50
CA ILE A 25 7.89 -5.41 -24.54
C ILE A 25 6.79 -6.42 -24.16
N SER A 26 7.17 -7.58 -23.63
CA SER A 26 6.23 -8.62 -23.20
C SER A 26 5.38 -8.21 -21.99
N ALA A 27 5.86 -7.29 -21.16
CA ALA A 27 5.09 -6.79 -20.04
C ALA A 27 4.03 -5.74 -20.44
N VAL A 28 4.15 -5.10 -21.61
CA VAL A 28 3.21 -4.05 -22.03
C VAL A 28 1.77 -4.56 -22.20
N PRO A 29 1.51 -5.69 -22.91
CA PRO A 29 0.15 -6.23 -23.01
C PRO A 29 -0.45 -6.63 -21.66
N ILE A 30 0.37 -7.16 -20.76
CA ILE A 30 -0.03 -7.50 -19.38
C ILE A 30 -0.48 -6.23 -18.62
N GLY A 31 0.27 -5.14 -18.75
CA GLY A 31 -0.10 -3.85 -18.17
C GLY A 31 -1.41 -3.28 -18.74
N ALA A 32 -1.66 -3.46 -20.04
CA ALA A 32 -2.91 -3.03 -20.67
C ALA A 32 -4.13 -3.84 -20.17
N GLU A 33 -3.98 -5.14 -19.98
CA GLU A 33 -5.00 -5.99 -19.37
C GLU A 33 -5.31 -5.55 -17.93
N ARG A 34 -4.27 -5.31 -17.13
CA ARG A 34 -4.43 -4.78 -15.77
C ARG A 34 -5.21 -3.46 -15.75
N TRP A 35 -4.88 -2.53 -16.64
CA TRP A 35 -5.63 -1.27 -16.74
C TRP A 35 -7.11 -1.52 -17.08
N LYS A 36 -7.41 -2.47 -17.98
CA LYS A 36 -8.80 -2.85 -18.27
C LYS A 36 -9.50 -3.37 -17.02
N VAL A 37 -8.88 -4.29 -16.27
CA VAL A 37 -9.43 -4.88 -15.03
C VAL A 37 -9.73 -3.80 -13.98
N GLU A 38 -8.80 -2.86 -13.77
CA GLU A 38 -8.95 -1.76 -12.81
C GLU A 38 -10.18 -0.86 -13.09
N ASN A 39 -10.69 -0.84 -14.33
CA ASN A 39 -11.82 0.00 -14.74
C ASN A 39 -13.17 -0.76 -14.81
N THR A 40 -13.21 -2.04 -14.43
CA THR A 40 -14.41 -2.88 -14.54
C THR A 40 -15.47 -2.59 -13.48
N SER A 41 -15.05 -2.23 -12.26
CA SER A 41 -15.97 -1.94 -11.15
C SER A 41 -16.08 -0.42 -10.93
N LYS A 42 -17.31 0.10 -11.11
CA LYS A 42 -17.65 1.53 -10.94
C LYS A 42 -18.62 1.79 -9.79
N HIS A 43 -18.95 0.77 -9.01
CA HIS A 43 -19.89 0.88 -7.90
C HIS A 43 -19.16 1.01 -6.56
N VAL A 44 -19.59 1.95 -5.73
CA VAL A 44 -19.10 2.11 -4.36
C VAL A 44 -20.22 1.82 -3.37
N GLU A 45 -19.89 1.05 -2.35
CA GLU A 45 -20.82 0.64 -1.31
C GLU A 45 -20.37 1.21 0.04
N PHE A 46 -21.31 1.84 0.75
CA PHE A 46 -21.10 2.35 2.09
C PHE A 46 -21.87 1.49 3.07
N VAL A 47 -21.14 0.84 3.96
CA VAL A 47 -21.63 -0.14 4.93
C VAL A 47 -21.49 0.46 6.32
N LEU A 48 -22.60 0.62 7.04
CA LEU A 48 -22.58 1.07 8.43
C LEU A 48 -22.80 -0.11 9.38
N ASP A 49 -22.12 -0.10 10.52
CA ASP A 49 -22.21 -1.15 11.53
C ASP A 49 -23.57 -1.09 12.27
N TYR A 50 -24.42 -2.12 12.10
CA TYR A 50 -25.72 -2.16 12.77
C TYR A 50 -25.61 -2.36 14.28
N ARG A 51 -24.59 -3.09 14.75
CA ARG A 51 -24.37 -3.30 16.18
C ARG A 51 -24.02 -1.98 16.87
N ASP A 52 -23.20 -1.16 16.21
CA ASP A 52 -22.88 0.18 16.69
C ASP A 52 -24.12 1.07 16.77
N LEU A 53 -25.03 0.98 15.78
CA LEU A 53 -26.30 1.69 15.80
C LEU A 53 -27.16 1.28 17.01
N LEU A 54 -27.23 -0.02 17.33
CA LEU A 54 -27.93 -0.52 18.52
C LEU A 54 -27.31 0.01 19.82
N GLN A 55 -25.98 0.07 19.90
CA GLN A 55 -25.29 0.66 21.04
C GLN A 55 -25.60 2.15 21.20
N VAL A 56 -25.61 2.91 20.11
CA VAL A 56 -26.01 4.33 20.13
C VAL A 56 -27.45 4.46 20.61
N ALA A 57 -28.35 3.61 20.09
CA ALA A 57 -29.76 3.61 20.45
C ALA A 57 -30.00 3.33 21.93
N ALA A 58 -29.21 2.45 22.55
CA ALA A 58 -29.30 2.11 23.97
C ALA A 58 -29.10 3.32 24.92
N TYR A 59 -28.46 4.39 24.45
CA TYR A 59 -28.29 5.65 25.20
C TYR A 59 -29.30 6.75 24.84
N LYS A 60 -30.28 6.47 23.97
CA LYS A 60 -31.33 7.43 23.58
C LYS A 60 -32.59 7.22 24.42
N VAL A 61 -33.43 8.25 24.51
CA VAL A 61 -34.68 8.24 25.29
C VAL A 61 -35.67 7.18 24.78
N HIS A 62 -35.73 6.98 23.46
CA HIS A 62 -36.59 5.99 22.81
C HIS A 62 -35.78 5.11 21.84
N PRO A 63 -35.08 4.07 22.33
CA PRO A 63 -34.12 3.29 21.53
C PRO A 63 -34.74 2.70 20.25
N GLN A 64 -35.89 2.03 20.36
CA GLN A 64 -36.54 1.36 19.22
C GLN A 64 -37.02 2.35 18.15
N GLN A 65 -37.61 3.47 18.56
CA GLN A 65 -38.03 4.53 17.64
C GLN A 65 -36.83 5.19 16.97
N TYR A 66 -35.74 5.38 17.71
CA TYR A 66 -34.49 5.92 17.17
C TYR A 66 -33.95 5.04 16.05
N VAL A 67 -33.83 3.71 16.26
CA VAL A 67 -33.32 2.79 15.22
C VAL A 67 -34.18 2.86 13.95
N GLN A 68 -35.52 2.81 14.07
CA GLN A 68 -36.42 2.85 12.91
C GLN A 68 -36.31 4.15 12.10
N ASN A 69 -36.17 5.29 12.79
CA ASN A 69 -35.99 6.58 12.13
C ASN A 69 -34.58 6.70 11.52
N GLU A 70 -33.57 6.20 12.23
CA GLU A 70 -32.18 6.34 11.83
C GLU A 70 -31.84 5.48 10.60
N LEU A 71 -32.44 4.30 10.44
CA LEU A 71 -32.30 3.51 9.21
C LEU A 71 -32.75 4.30 7.96
N LYS A 72 -33.81 5.10 8.07
CA LYS A 72 -34.27 5.97 6.98
C LYS A 72 -33.29 7.13 6.75
N ASN A 73 -32.76 7.73 7.82
CA ASN A 73 -31.77 8.81 7.74
C ASN A 73 -30.46 8.34 7.09
N ILE A 74 -30.00 7.14 7.46
CA ILE A 74 -28.83 6.45 6.88
C ILE A 74 -29.02 6.28 5.37
N LYS A 75 -30.16 5.73 4.95
CA LYS A 75 -30.46 5.57 3.52
C LYS A 75 -30.50 6.91 2.78
N ALA A 76 -31.15 7.92 3.37
CA ALA A 76 -31.20 9.28 2.83
C ALA A 76 -29.83 10.00 2.81
N ALA A 77 -28.84 9.51 3.55
CA ALA A 77 -27.46 9.99 3.52
C ALA A 77 -26.59 9.34 2.44
N GLY A 78 -27.15 8.42 1.64
CA GLY A 78 -26.40 7.71 0.61
C GLY A 78 -25.60 6.53 1.15
N ILE A 79 -25.80 6.14 2.41
CA ILE A 79 -25.32 4.86 2.92
C ILE A 79 -26.33 3.79 2.49
N ASN A 80 -25.89 2.80 1.71
CA ASN A 80 -26.77 1.84 1.05
C ASN A 80 -26.83 0.48 1.71
N SER A 81 -25.95 0.20 2.67
CA SER A 81 -25.80 -1.14 3.26
C SER A 81 -25.54 -1.12 4.76
N MET A 82 -25.92 -2.20 5.44
CA MET A 82 -25.71 -2.40 6.87
C MET A 82 -24.95 -3.71 7.11
N ALA A 83 -23.92 -3.65 7.95
CA ALA A 83 -23.23 -4.84 8.42
C ALA A 83 -23.98 -5.45 9.60
N VAL A 84 -24.31 -6.73 9.52
CA VAL A 84 -25.09 -7.44 10.55
C VAL A 84 -24.29 -8.64 11.04
N PHE A 85 -24.08 -8.74 12.35
CA PHE A 85 -23.30 -9.81 12.96
C PHE A 85 -24.17 -11.04 13.26
N GLU A 86 -23.51 -12.18 13.47
CA GLU A 86 -24.05 -13.24 14.32
C GLU A 86 -24.37 -12.63 15.70
N THR A 87 -25.64 -12.59 16.08
CA THR A 87 -26.10 -11.82 17.24
C THR A 87 -25.62 -12.43 18.56
N SER A 88 -25.70 -11.65 19.62
CA SER A 88 -25.43 -12.08 21.00
C SER A 88 -26.60 -11.75 21.92
N LEU A 89 -26.63 -12.32 23.13
CA LEU A 89 -27.63 -11.94 24.13
C LEU A 89 -27.59 -10.42 24.41
N GLN A 90 -26.40 -9.84 24.41
CA GLN A 90 -26.21 -8.40 24.62
C GLN A 90 -26.89 -7.57 23.53
N GLU A 91 -26.70 -7.95 22.27
CA GLU A 91 -27.31 -7.25 21.12
C GLU A 91 -28.84 -7.38 21.13
N LEU A 92 -29.37 -8.56 21.46
CA LEU A 92 -30.81 -8.76 21.62
C LEU A 92 -31.39 -7.92 22.76
N SER A 93 -30.61 -7.68 23.82
CA SER A 93 -30.99 -6.79 24.91
C SER A 93 -30.99 -5.33 24.48
N TRP A 94 -29.96 -4.87 23.73
CA TRP A 94 -29.94 -3.50 23.17
C TRP A 94 -31.06 -3.24 22.17
N ALA A 95 -31.41 -4.25 21.36
CA ALA A 95 -32.58 -4.20 20.46
C ALA A 95 -33.92 -4.19 21.21
N GLY A 96 -33.92 -4.55 22.51
CA GLY A 96 -35.10 -4.54 23.36
C GLY A 96 -35.98 -5.79 23.23
N HIS A 97 -35.46 -6.90 22.69
CA HIS A 97 -36.19 -8.17 22.63
C HIS A 97 -36.24 -8.90 23.97
N LEU A 98 -35.24 -8.67 24.82
CA LEU A 98 -35.10 -9.35 26.10
C LEU A 98 -34.34 -8.50 27.13
N SER A 99 -34.50 -8.86 28.40
CA SER A 99 -33.70 -8.36 29.52
C SER A 99 -32.86 -9.49 30.09
N ILE A 100 -31.63 -9.19 30.50
CA ILE A 100 -30.70 -10.15 31.07
C ILE A 100 -30.47 -9.81 32.54
N TYR A 101 -30.51 -10.82 33.39
CA TYR A 101 -30.28 -10.70 34.83
C TYR A 101 -29.25 -11.74 35.28
N SER A 102 -28.37 -11.36 36.20
CA SER A 102 -27.55 -12.33 36.94
C SER A 102 -28.37 -12.94 38.07
N SER A 103 -27.90 -14.06 38.64
CA SER A 103 -28.44 -14.61 39.89
C SER A 103 -28.61 -13.51 40.96
N GLY A 104 -27.60 -12.68 41.18
CA GLY A 104 -27.66 -11.58 42.14
C GLY A 104 -28.77 -10.55 41.83
N SER A 105 -29.00 -10.23 40.56
CA SER A 105 -30.10 -9.34 40.15
C SER A 105 -31.47 -9.98 40.37
N VAL A 106 -31.63 -11.28 40.11
CA VAL A 106 -32.90 -11.99 40.34
C VAL A 106 -33.22 -12.09 41.84
N MET A 107 -32.20 -12.29 42.69
CA MET A 107 -32.34 -12.24 44.15
C MET A 107 -32.98 -10.92 44.60
N GLN A 108 -32.49 -9.80 44.07
CA GLN A 108 -33.03 -8.46 44.34
C GLN A 108 -34.44 -8.29 43.77
N LEU A 109 -34.68 -8.81 42.57
CA LEU A 109 -35.95 -8.70 41.83
C LEU A 109 -37.10 -9.47 42.51
N GLN A 110 -36.79 -10.63 43.10
CA GLN A 110 -37.76 -11.51 43.75
C GLN A 110 -37.80 -11.36 45.28
N GLY A 111 -36.79 -10.73 45.88
CA GLY A 111 -36.65 -10.60 47.34
C GLY A 111 -36.43 -11.93 48.05
N LYS A 112 -35.97 -12.96 47.34
CA LYS A 112 -35.70 -14.30 47.87
C LYS A 112 -34.20 -14.58 47.79
N PRO A 113 -33.57 -15.16 48.82
CA PRO A 113 -32.18 -15.59 48.73
C PRO A 113 -32.03 -16.63 47.61
N LEU A 114 -30.88 -16.62 46.94
CA LEU A 114 -30.54 -17.61 45.92
C LEU A 114 -30.44 -19.00 46.52
N ASN A 115 -30.72 -20.01 45.71
CA ASN A 115 -30.52 -21.40 46.11
C ASN A 115 -29.05 -21.76 45.86
N ASN A 116 -28.30 -22.13 46.91
CA ASN A 116 -26.90 -22.58 46.83
C ASN A 116 -25.96 -21.65 46.00
N ASP A 117 -24.73 -22.13 45.78
CA ASP A 117 -23.65 -21.50 44.99
C ASP A 117 -23.98 -21.48 43.49
N GLU A 118 -25.02 -20.73 43.09
CA GLU A 118 -25.46 -20.61 41.70
C GLU A 118 -24.98 -19.31 41.04
N ASN A 119 -24.44 -19.42 39.82
CA ASN A 119 -24.04 -18.29 38.98
C ASN A 119 -24.60 -18.48 37.57
N TYR A 120 -25.89 -18.20 37.43
CA TYR A 120 -26.68 -18.44 36.23
C TYR A 120 -27.10 -17.12 35.57
N THR A 121 -27.47 -17.25 34.30
CA THR A 121 -27.98 -16.14 33.49
C THR A 121 -29.47 -16.31 33.29
N TYR A 122 -30.24 -15.31 33.67
CA TYR A 122 -31.69 -15.29 33.53
C TYR A 122 -32.06 -14.34 32.39
N VAL A 123 -32.85 -14.82 31.45
CA VAL A 123 -33.32 -14.07 30.29
C VAL A 123 -34.82 -13.93 30.37
N LEU A 124 -35.33 -12.70 30.32
CA LEU A 124 -36.77 -12.39 30.30
C LEU A 124 -37.13 -11.80 28.94
N PHE A 125 -38.08 -12.40 28.22
CA PHE A 125 -38.52 -11.86 26.93
C PHE A 125 -39.39 -10.62 27.12
N ALA A 126 -39.22 -9.63 26.24
CA ALA A 126 -39.95 -8.36 26.32
C ALA A 126 -41.43 -8.50 25.95
N SER A 127 -41.76 -9.44 25.06
CA SER A 127 -43.14 -9.73 24.65
C SER A 127 -43.31 -11.19 24.19
N ALA A 128 -44.56 -11.65 24.06
CA ALA A 128 -44.87 -12.96 23.49
C ALA A 128 -44.41 -13.10 22.02
N LYS A 129 -44.36 -11.99 21.28
CA LYS A 129 -43.83 -11.98 19.90
C LYS A 129 -42.32 -12.20 19.90
N ASP A 130 -41.60 -11.54 20.81
CA ASP A 130 -40.15 -11.70 20.96
C ASP A 130 -39.79 -13.10 21.46
N GLU A 131 -40.56 -13.65 22.39
CA GLU A 131 -40.41 -15.05 22.81
C GLU A 131 -40.51 -15.99 21.61
N ALA A 132 -41.58 -15.89 20.80
CA ALA A 132 -41.80 -16.78 19.67
C ALA A 132 -40.68 -16.69 18.61
N ALA A 133 -40.09 -15.51 18.42
CA ALA A 133 -39.04 -15.29 17.43
C ALA A 133 -37.64 -15.68 17.94
N ILE A 134 -37.30 -15.34 19.19
CA ILE A 134 -35.92 -15.38 19.70
C ILE A 134 -35.65 -16.63 20.55
N ARG A 135 -36.65 -17.12 21.29
CA ARG A 135 -36.48 -18.29 22.18
C ARG A 135 -35.94 -19.52 21.44
N PRO A 136 -36.42 -19.90 20.24
CA PRO A 136 -35.88 -21.06 19.52
C PRO A 136 -34.40 -20.90 19.16
N ILE A 137 -33.96 -19.68 18.82
CA ILE A 137 -32.58 -19.37 18.45
C ILE A 137 -31.66 -19.51 19.68
N ILE A 138 -32.09 -18.98 20.83
CA ILE A 138 -31.34 -19.11 22.09
C ILE A 138 -31.28 -20.59 22.50
N GLU A 139 -32.40 -21.29 22.53
CA GLU A 139 -32.43 -22.70 22.94
C GLU A 139 -31.56 -23.59 22.04
N ALA A 140 -31.63 -23.39 20.72
CA ALA A 140 -30.79 -24.14 19.78
C ALA A 140 -29.29 -23.88 20.02
N THR A 141 -28.91 -22.63 20.25
CA THR A 141 -27.51 -22.26 20.47
C THR A 141 -26.98 -22.85 21.77
N PHE A 142 -27.65 -22.62 22.89
CA PHE A 142 -27.16 -23.05 24.19
C PHE A 142 -27.17 -24.59 24.36
N ARG A 143 -28.11 -25.29 23.71
CA ARG A 143 -28.07 -26.77 23.62
C ARG A 143 -26.84 -27.27 22.86
N LYS A 144 -26.42 -26.61 21.77
CA LYS A 144 -25.19 -26.98 21.04
C LYS A 144 -23.94 -26.89 21.92
N TRP A 145 -23.94 -25.95 22.87
CA TRP A 145 -22.86 -25.78 23.84
C TRP A 145 -22.99 -26.66 25.10
N ASN A 146 -23.97 -27.59 25.13
CA ASN A 146 -24.27 -28.44 26.30
C ASN A 146 -24.60 -27.64 27.57
N ILE A 147 -25.19 -26.46 27.43
CA ILE A 147 -25.61 -25.63 28.56
C ILE A 147 -27.06 -25.97 28.89
N PRO A 148 -27.38 -26.45 30.11
CA PRO A 148 -28.75 -26.70 30.52
C PRO A 148 -29.61 -25.43 30.50
N ILE A 149 -30.88 -25.62 30.13
CA ILE A 149 -31.86 -24.55 30.00
C ILE A 149 -33.11 -24.95 30.79
N SER A 150 -33.60 -24.05 31.64
CA SER A 150 -34.87 -24.23 32.36
C SER A 150 -35.81 -23.06 32.14
N ASN A 151 -37.11 -23.29 32.34
CA ASN A 151 -38.13 -22.27 32.18
C ASN A 151 -38.12 -21.30 33.36
N TRP A 152 -38.32 -20.02 33.07
CA TRP A 152 -38.52 -18.99 34.08
C TRP A 152 -39.75 -18.15 33.73
N GLU A 153 -40.38 -17.57 34.75
CA GLU A 153 -41.47 -16.63 34.57
C GLU A 153 -41.35 -15.56 35.64
N TYR A 154 -41.50 -14.31 35.24
CA TYR A 154 -41.49 -13.17 36.14
C TYR A 154 -42.51 -12.12 35.70
N ALA A 155 -43.37 -11.70 36.62
CA ALA A 155 -44.39 -10.67 36.40
C ALA A 155 -45.28 -10.92 35.16
N GLY A 156 -45.60 -12.19 34.86
CA GLY A 156 -46.42 -12.58 33.70
C GLY A 156 -45.68 -12.62 32.36
N ASN A 157 -44.39 -12.27 32.33
CA ASN A 157 -43.52 -12.45 31.18
C ASN A 157 -42.75 -13.76 31.31
N LYS A 158 -42.65 -14.47 30.19
CA LYS A 158 -41.89 -15.72 30.11
C LYS A 158 -40.41 -15.44 29.93
N GLY A 159 -39.60 -16.32 30.49
CA GLY A 159 -38.16 -16.27 30.45
C GLY A 159 -37.54 -17.66 30.45
N ILE A 160 -36.22 -17.69 30.42
CA ILE A 160 -35.40 -18.89 30.50
C ILE A 160 -34.21 -18.65 31.42
N ILE A 161 -33.73 -19.72 32.05
CA ILE A 161 -32.52 -19.74 32.85
C ILE A 161 -31.49 -20.54 32.05
N LEU A 162 -30.29 -19.97 31.92
CA LEU A 162 -29.14 -20.59 31.30
C LEU A 162 -28.15 -20.89 32.42
N GLU A 163 -27.78 -22.16 32.58
CA GLU A 163 -26.87 -22.60 33.64
C GLU A 163 -25.39 -22.26 33.32
N THR A 164 -25.10 -20.96 33.16
CA THR A 164 -23.78 -20.41 32.86
C THR A 164 -23.71 -18.95 33.31
N PRO A 165 -22.53 -18.43 33.69
CA PRO A 165 -22.35 -17.02 34.05
C PRO A 165 -22.67 -16.07 32.89
N ILE A 166 -23.08 -14.84 33.23
CA ILE A 166 -23.50 -13.83 32.24
C ILE A 166 -22.39 -13.51 31.25
N GLU A 167 -21.13 -13.45 31.71
CA GLU A 167 -19.99 -13.17 30.87
C GLU A 167 -19.76 -14.26 29.82
N GLU A 168 -19.98 -15.53 30.16
CA GLU A 168 -19.86 -16.64 29.22
C GLU A 168 -21.07 -16.71 28.28
N ALA A 169 -22.28 -16.49 28.80
CA ALA A 169 -23.52 -16.47 28.01
C ALA A 169 -23.46 -15.41 26.89
N MET A 170 -22.93 -14.23 27.19
CA MET A 170 -22.82 -13.12 26.24
C MET A 170 -21.83 -13.39 25.10
N LEU A 171 -20.90 -14.33 25.26
CA LEU A 171 -19.91 -14.68 24.22
C LEU A 171 -20.44 -15.69 23.20
N LYS A 172 -21.58 -16.35 23.46
CA LYS A 172 -22.15 -17.34 22.54
C LYS A 172 -22.82 -16.61 21.37
N ALA A 173 -22.21 -16.74 20.19
CA ALA A 173 -22.75 -16.21 18.94
C ALA A 173 -23.95 -17.04 18.47
N MET A 174 -24.95 -16.35 17.93
CA MET A 174 -26.23 -16.91 17.50
C MET A 174 -26.57 -16.47 16.07
N GLU A 175 -27.57 -17.13 15.46
CA GLU A 175 -28.11 -16.67 14.18
C GLU A 175 -28.58 -15.21 14.27
N PRO A 176 -28.35 -14.36 13.24
CA PRO A 176 -28.74 -12.96 13.26
C PRO A 176 -30.22 -12.77 13.58
N ASP A 177 -30.56 -11.68 14.28
CA ASP A 177 -31.96 -11.36 14.61
C ASP A 177 -32.83 -11.24 13.34
N PRO A 178 -33.82 -12.13 13.14
CA PRO A 178 -34.70 -12.08 11.97
C PRO A 178 -35.47 -10.76 11.85
N SER A 179 -35.79 -10.12 12.99
CA SER A 179 -36.54 -8.87 13.01
C SER A 179 -35.68 -7.69 12.51
N ALA A 180 -34.40 -7.64 12.91
CA ALA A 180 -33.43 -6.70 12.41
C ALA A 180 -33.19 -6.87 10.90
N LEU A 181 -33.01 -8.10 10.40
CA LEU A 181 -32.84 -8.36 8.97
C LEU A 181 -34.02 -7.82 8.16
N GLN A 182 -35.25 -8.07 8.62
CA GLN A 182 -36.44 -7.55 7.95
C GLN A 182 -36.52 -6.02 8.02
N MET A 183 -36.23 -5.42 9.18
CA MET A 183 -36.26 -3.97 9.35
C MET A 183 -35.27 -3.24 8.44
N ILE A 184 -34.06 -3.77 8.29
CA ILE A 184 -33.03 -3.22 7.39
C ILE A 184 -33.50 -3.31 5.94
N LYS A 185 -34.07 -4.46 5.54
CA LYS A 185 -34.61 -4.67 4.20
C LYS A 185 -35.78 -3.74 3.89
N ASP A 186 -36.71 -3.57 4.83
CA ASP A 186 -37.86 -2.67 4.71
C ASP A 186 -37.44 -1.19 4.60
N ALA A 187 -36.29 -0.82 5.18
CA ALA A 187 -35.66 0.48 5.00
C ALA A 187 -34.96 0.67 3.64
N GLY A 188 -34.94 -0.38 2.79
CA GLY A 188 -34.29 -0.37 1.48
C GLY A 188 -32.77 -0.40 1.53
N LEU A 189 -32.19 -0.88 2.64
CA LEU A 189 -30.75 -1.07 2.81
C LEU A 189 -30.37 -2.51 2.44
N ASN A 190 -29.19 -2.70 1.84
CA ASN A 190 -28.64 -4.04 1.66
C ASN A 190 -28.05 -4.55 2.99
N ILE A 191 -27.89 -5.85 3.10
CA ILE A 191 -27.34 -6.51 4.27
C ILE A 191 -26.00 -7.15 3.89
N VAL A 192 -24.98 -6.90 4.71
CA VAL A 192 -23.67 -7.54 4.61
C VAL A 192 -23.44 -8.34 5.89
N PRO A 193 -23.72 -9.66 5.88
CA PRO A 193 -23.53 -10.49 7.06
C PRO A 193 -22.06 -10.58 7.47
N ARG A 194 -21.82 -10.55 8.78
CA ARG A 194 -20.52 -10.78 9.40
C ARG A 194 -20.53 -12.13 10.11
N LEU A 195 -19.76 -13.07 9.57
CA LEU A 195 -19.67 -14.43 10.07
C LEU A 195 -18.40 -14.62 10.90
N SER A 196 -18.51 -15.33 12.02
CA SER A 196 -17.36 -15.73 12.82
C SER A 196 -17.01 -17.21 12.64
N ASP A 197 -15.80 -17.55 13.08
CA ASP A 197 -15.31 -18.93 13.19
C ASP A 197 -15.52 -19.50 14.61
N ARG A 198 -16.42 -18.90 15.41
CA ARG A 198 -16.68 -19.31 16.80
C ARG A 198 -17.64 -20.48 16.92
N ILE A 199 -18.46 -20.70 15.90
CA ILE A 199 -19.44 -21.78 15.83
C ILE A 199 -18.81 -22.93 15.02
N PRO A 200 -18.77 -24.17 15.54
CA PRO A 200 -18.25 -25.33 14.80
C PRO A 200 -18.86 -25.44 13.41
N PHE A 201 -18.04 -25.83 12.43
CA PHE A 201 -18.47 -25.88 11.05
C PHE A 201 -19.39 -27.08 10.77
N ASP A 202 -20.63 -26.79 10.37
CA ASP A 202 -21.56 -27.76 9.81
C ASP A 202 -21.94 -27.32 8.38
N ALA A 203 -21.61 -28.16 7.40
CA ALA A 203 -21.85 -27.85 5.99
C ALA A 203 -23.34 -27.69 5.65
N ALA A 204 -24.22 -28.50 6.26
CA ALA A 204 -25.66 -28.45 5.97
C ALA A 204 -26.31 -27.20 6.57
N GLU A 205 -25.90 -26.81 7.79
CA GLU A 205 -26.37 -25.56 8.40
C GLU A 205 -25.87 -24.33 7.64
N VAL A 206 -24.60 -24.34 7.22
CA VAL A 206 -24.02 -23.24 6.43
C VAL A 206 -24.67 -23.14 5.05
N ASP A 207 -24.94 -24.26 4.37
CA ASP A 207 -25.66 -24.28 3.09
C ASP A 207 -27.07 -23.69 3.23
N LYS A 208 -27.81 -24.08 4.28
CA LYS A 208 -29.12 -23.51 4.59
C LYS A 208 -29.05 -22.01 4.89
N MET A 209 -28.02 -21.56 5.61
CA MET A 209 -27.81 -20.14 5.88
C MET A 209 -27.51 -19.36 4.59
N MET A 210 -26.67 -19.89 3.71
CA MET A 210 -26.35 -19.26 2.43
C MET A 210 -27.56 -19.23 1.48
N ASP A 211 -28.39 -20.28 1.44
CA ASP A 211 -29.67 -20.29 0.71
C ASP A 211 -30.63 -19.20 1.21
N ALA A 212 -30.72 -19.01 2.54
CA ALA A 212 -31.51 -17.91 3.11
C ALA A 212 -30.96 -16.54 2.70
N TYR A 213 -29.64 -16.37 2.70
CA TYR A 213 -28.98 -15.15 2.26
C TYR A 213 -29.19 -14.86 0.77
N GLU A 214 -29.05 -15.86 -0.09
CA GLU A 214 -29.34 -15.75 -1.53
C GLU A 214 -30.79 -15.29 -1.77
N LYS A 215 -31.77 -15.91 -1.09
CA LYS A 215 -33.20 -15.51 -1.16
C LYS A 215 -33.46 -14.10 -0.65
N MET A 216 -32.65 -13.61 0.28
CA MET A 216 -32.69 -12.22 0.74
C MET A 216 -32.01 -11.25 -0.24
N GLY A 217 -31.34 -11.77 -1.27
CA GLY A 217 -30.57 -11.00 -2.24
C GLY A 217 -29.23 -10.53 -1.69
N ILE A 218 -28.64 -11.26 -0.73
CA ILE A 218 -27.30 -11.02 -0.21
C ILE A 218 -26.30 -11.72 -1.13
N ASP A 219 -25.30 -10.99 -1.59
CA ASP A 219 -24.28 -11.45 -2.53
C ASP A 219 -22.86 -11.37 -1.95
N ARG A 220 -22.71 -10.89 -0.70
CA ARG A 220 -21.43 -10.66 -0.04
C ARG A 220 -21.49 -10.97 1.44
N ILE A 221 -20.40 -11.55 1.94
CA ILE A 221 -20.16 -11.72 3.39
C ILE A 221 -18.82 -11.13 3.80
N LEU A 222 -18.76 -10.72 5.06
CA LEU A 222 -17.55 -10.28 5.75
C LEU A 222 -17.28 -11.23 6.93
N PHE A 223 -16.04 -11.27 7.39
CA PHE A 223 -15.65 -12.11 8.54
C PHE A 223 -15.45 -11.28 9.80
N ASP A 224 -15.84 -11.83 10.94
CA ASP A 224 -15.57 -11.30 12.28
C ASP A 224 -14.47 -12.12 12.99
N GLY A 225 -13.53 -11.43 13.63
CA GLY A 225 -12.37 -12.03 14.27
C GLY A 225 -11.16 -12.27 13.34
N ASP A 226 -10.27 -13.18 13.79
CA ASP A 226 -8.95 -13.41 13.20
C ASP A 226 -8.91 -14.50 12.10
N SER A 227 -10.03 -15.18 11.84
CA SER A 227 -10.14 -16.28 10.86
C SER A 227 -11.43 -16.23 10.06
N VAL A 228 -11.43 -16.87 8.88
CA VAL A 228 -12.66 -17.13 8.11
C VAL A 228 -13.44 -18.28 8.75
N LYS A 229 -14.76 -18.34 8.49
CA LYS A 229 -15.60 -19.44 8.96
C LYS A 229 -15.10 -20.79 8.43
N GLY A 230 -15.03 -21.78 9.33
CA GLY A 230 -14.54 -23.11 9.05
C GLY A 230 -13.01 -23.21 9.06
N TYR A 231 -12.28 -22.22 9.56
CA TYR A 231 -10.82 -22.32 9.64
C TYR A 231 -10.38 -23.23 10.79
N ALA A 232 -11.02 -23.14 11.96
CA ALA A 232 -10.71 -23.95 13.13
C ALA A 232 -10.77 -25.47 12.85
N ASP A 233 -11.80 -25.91 12.13
CA ASP A 233 -12.05 -27.32 11.83
C ASP A 233 -11.34 -27.83 10.56
N ASN A 234 -10.61 -26.96 9.86
CA ASN A 234 -10.12 -27.25 8.51
C ASN A 234 -9.07 -28.37 8.45
N ALA A 235 -8.30 -28.57 9.52
CA ALA A 235 -7.27 -29.60 9.57
C ALA A 235 -7.86 -31.02 9.48
N GLU A 236 -9.07 -31.22 10.00
CA GLU A 236 -9.74 -32.52 10.05
C GLU A 236 -10.83 -32.64 9.00
N LEU A 237 -11.63 -31.58 8.80
CA LEU A 237 -12.85 -31.63 8.00
C LEU A 237 -12.70 -31.04 6.59
N HIS A 238 -11.55 -30.44 6.25
CA HIS A 238 -11.39 -29.67 5.02
C HIS A 238 -12.51 -28.63 4.82
N SER A 239 -12.97 -28.02 5.93
CA SER A 239 -14.13 -27.14 5.98
C SER A 239 -13.99 -25.88 5.14
N ILE A 240 -12.78 -25.39 4.85
CA ILE A 240 -12.59 -24.23 3.96
C ILE A 240 -12.97 -24.57 2.52
N SER A 241 -12.66 -25.78 2.03
CA SER A 241 -13.08 -26.17 0.68
C SER A 241 -14.58 -26.41 0.60
N ALA A 242 -15.15 -27.07 1.60
CA ALA A 242 -16.61 -27.22 1.67
C ALA A 242 -17.32 -25.86 1.70
N PHE A 243 -16.80 -24.91 2.49
CA PHE A 243 -17.36 -23.57 2.54
C PHE A 243 -17.22 -22.82 1.22
N ALA A 244 -16.09 -22.96 0.52
CA ALA A 244 -15.90 -22.36 -0.79
C ALA A 244 -16.90 -22.90 -1.82
N ASP A 245 -17.16 -24.21 -1.82
CA ASP A 245 -18.12 -24.84 -2.72
C ASP A 245 -19.54 -24.33 -2.47
N ILE A 246 -19.93 -24.17 -1.20
CA ILE A 246 -21.22 -23.58 -0.81
C ILE A 246 -21.31 -22.11 -1.30
N LEU A 247 -20.28 -21.30 -1.07
CA LEU A 247 -20.26 -19.90 -1.55
C LEU A 247 -20.38 -19.81 -3.07
N ASN A 248 -19.65 -20.66 -3.80
CA ASN A 248 -19.71 -20.71 -5.26
C ASN A 248 -21.09 -21.16 -5.76
N LYS A 249 -21.71 -22.15 -5.11
CA LYS A 249 -23.07 -22.63 -5.42
C LYS A 249 -24.11 -21.52 -5.31
N HIS A 250 -24.02 -20.69 -4.27
CA HIS A 250 -24.96 -19.60 -4.00
C HIS A 250 -24.56 -18.25 -4.64
N GLY A 251 -23.43 -18.20 -5.34
CA GLY A 251 -22.92 -16.96 -5.96
C GLY A 251 -22.51 -15.87 -4.96
N ILE A 252 -22.27 -16.23 -3.69
CA ILE A 252 -21.94 -15.29 -2.61
C ILE A 252 -20.42 -15.07 -2.58
N GLY A 253 -20.00 -13.82 -2.71
CA GLY A 253 -18.61 -13.44 -2.63
C GLY A 253 -18.16 -13.05 -1.22
N ILE A 254 -16.86 -12.85 -1.06
CA ILE A 254 -16.26 -12.46 0.22
C ILE A 254 -15.66 -11.06 0.18
N VAL A 255 -15.37 -10.51 1.36
CA VAL A 255 -14.78 -9.18 1.52
C VAL A 255 -13.45 -9.29 2.28
N THR A 256 -12.43 -8.58 1.81
CA THR A 256 -11.14 -8.43 2.48
C THR A 256 -10.99 -7.03 3.06
N ILE A 257 -10.48 -6.91 4.29
CA ILE A 257 -10.33 -5.65 4.99
C ILE A 257 -8.91 -5.10 4.77
N GLU A 258 -8.81 -3.88 4.26
CA GLU A 258 -7.51 -3.22 4.06
C GLU A 258 -6.91 -2.71 5.36
N ASN A 259 -5.58 -2.85 5.51
CA ASN A 259 -4.81 -2.45 6.69
C ASN A 259 -5.21 -3.15 8.00
N SER A 260 -5.90 -4.29 7.92
CA SER A 260 -6.11 -5.19 9.06
C SER A 260 -5.03 -6.26 9.12
N LYS A 261 -4.97 -6.98 10.24
CA LYS A 261 -4.24 -8.25 10.29
C LYS A 261 -4.87 -9.21 9.27
N PRO A 262 -4.07 -9.93 8.46
CA PRO A 262 -4.61 -10.92 7.53
C PRO A 262 -5.37 -12.00 8.29
N GLN A 263 -6.64 -12.20 7.93
CA GLN A 263 -7.46 -13.25 8.52
C GLN A 263 -6.99 -14.62 8.05
N LYS A 264 -6.88 -15.57 8.98
CA LYS A 264 -6.44 -16.93 8.70
C LYS A 264 -7.43 -17.62 7.76
N GLY A 265 -6.92 -18.34 6.76
CA GLY A 265 -7.74 -19.03 5.75
C GLY A 265 -8.27 -18.17 4.60
N LEU A 266 -8.25 -16.84 4.72
CA LEU A 266 -8.84 -15.93 3.72
C LEU A 266 -8.19 -16.06 2.33
N ALA A 267 -6.87 -16.20 2.26
CA ALA A 267 -6.15 -16.35 0.99
C ALA A 267 -6.54 -17.66 0.27
N THR A 268 -6.67 -18.76 1.01
CA THR A 268 -7.10 -20.06 0.48
C THR A 268 -8.55 -19.98 -0.01
N LEU A 269 -9.44 -19.44 0.81
CA LEU A 269 -10.85 -19.26 0.47
C LEU A 269 -11.03 -18.36 -0.78
N SER A 270 -10.25 -17.29 -0.88
CA SER A 270 -10.27 -16.37 -2.03
C SER A 270 -9.87 -17.09 -3.33
N ASN A 271 -8.89 -18.00 -3.28
CA ASN A 271 -8.47 -18.77 -4.44
C ASN A 271 -9.55 -19.78 -4.88
N LEU A 272 -10.15 -20.48 -3.91
CA LEU A 272 -11.22 -21.47 -4.17
C LEU A 272 -12.54 -20.82 -4.65
N THR A 273 -12.78 -19.57 -4.28
CA THR A 273 -13.94 -18.77 -4.73
C THR A 273 -13.64 -17.95 -6.01
N HIS A 274 -12.60 -18.34 -6.76
CA HIS A 274 -12.19 -17.71 -8.02
C HIS A 274 -11.98 -16.18 -7.91
N TYR A 275 -11.49 -15.72 -6.76
CA TYR A 275 -11.27 -14.32 -6.45
C TYR A 275 -12.52 -13.44 -6.58
N ASN A 276 -13.70 -14.01 -6.29
CA ASN A 276 -14.93 -13.27 -6.06
C ASN A 276 -14.84 -12.46 -4.75
N VAL A 277 -13.95 -11.46 -4.73
CA VAL A 277 -13.55 -10.69 -3.55
C VAL A 277 -13.66 -9.20 -3.79
N VAL A 278 -14.22 -8.48 -2.82
CA VAL A 278 -14.24 -7.02 -2.78
C VAL A 278 -13.32 -6.53 -1.67
N ARG A 279 -12.61 -5.43 -1.93
CA ARG A 279 -11.77 -4.77 -0.93
C ARG A 279 -12.55 -3.70 -0.18
N LEU A 280 -12.43 -3.76 1.14
CA LEU A 280 -13.07 -2.85 2.08
C LEU A 280 -12.03 -1.98 2.76
N LEU A 281 -12.32 -0.68 2.89
CA LEU A 281 -11.63 0.20 3.83
C LEU A 281 -12.52 0.46 5.04
N SER A 282 -12.00 0.17 6.24
CA SER A 282 -12.69 0.49 7.49
C SER A 282 -12.29 1.86 8.01
N LEU A 283 -13.29 2.63 8.46
CA LEU A 283 -13.14 3.81 9.30
C LEU A 283 -13.31 3.38 10.76
N PRO A 284 -12.21 3.20 11.52
CA PRO A 284 -12.30 2.77 12.91
C PRO A 284 -12.99 3.82 13.78
N GLU A 285 -13.59 3.38 14.89
CA GLU A 285 -14.29 4.23 15.86
C GLU A 285 -13.48 5.48 16.22
N ALA A 286 -12.22 5.31 16.66
CA ALA A 286 -11.35 6.42 17.04
C ALA A 286 -11.19 7.48 15.92
N SER A 287 -11.14 7.06 14.65
CA SER A 287 -11.07 7.97 13.50
C SER A 287 -12.43 8.65 13.25
N ALA A 288 -13.53 7.92 13.34
CA ALA A 288 -14.88 8.46 13.13
C ALA A 288 -15.20 9.62 14.10
N TYR A 289 -14.63 9.60 15.32
CA TYR A 289 -14.78 10.69 16.30
C TYR A 289 -13.77 11.82 16.19
N SER A 290 -12.51 11.50 15.87
CA SER A 290 -11.42 12.48 15.94
C SER A 290 -11.24 13.27 14.65
N MET A 291 -11.58 12.66 13.51
CA MET A 291 -11.44 13.28 12.19
C MET A 291 -12.60 14.23 11.92
N LYS A 292 -12.30 15.36 11.27
CA LYS A 292 -13.31 16.28 10.77
C LYS A 292 -14.02 15.71 9.53
N PRO A 293 -15.23 16.18 9.18
CA PRO A 293 -15.93 15.71 7.99
C PRO A 293 -15.06 15.73 6.73
N ASP A 294 -14.36 16.84 6.47
CA ASP A 294 -13.48 16.99 5.30
C ASP A 294 -12.33 15.98 5.27
N GLU A 295 -11.78 15.61 6.44
CA GLU A 295 -10.71 14.63 6.55
C GLU A 295 -11.21 13.21 6.26
N ILE A 296 -12.44 12.88 6.68
CA ILE A 296 -13.10 11.60 6.37
C ILE A 296 -13.38 11.54 4.85
N THR A 297 -13.91 12.63 4.29
CA THR A 297 -14.18 12.77 2.87
C THR A 297 -12.92 12.60 2.03
N ASP A 298 -11.83 13.28 2.38
CA ASP A 298 -10.54 13.15 1.70
C ASP A 298 -10.00 11.71 1.80
N ARG A 299 -10.11 11.07 2.97
CA ARG A 299 -9.65 9.70 3.17
C ARG A 299 -10.40 8.71 2.29
N PHE A 300 -11.73 8.83 2.18
CA PHE A 300 -12.55 7.94 1.36
C PHE A 300 -12.33 8.19 -0.14
N HIS A 301 -12.30 9.45 -0.56
CA HIS A 301 -11.99 9.85 -1.92
C HIS A 301 -10.62 9.30 -2.36
N LEU A 302 -9.57 9.49 -1.56
CA LEU A 302 -8.24 8.96 -1.83
C LEU A 302 -8.23 7.43 -1.91
N ALA A 303 -8.97 6.74 -1.07
CA ALA A 303 -9.03 5.28 -1.10
C ALA A 303 -9.76 4.73 -2.34
N ALA A 304 -10.86 5.37 -2.77
CA ALA A 304 -11.58 5.01 -3.99
C ALA A 304 -10.71 5.23 -5.23
N LYS A 305 -10.02 6.38 -5.28
CA LYS A 305 -9.17 6.83 -6.38
C LYS A 305 -7.84 6.09 -6.42
N ASP A 306 -7.03 6.20 -5.37
CA ASP A 306 -5.64 5.75 -5.35
C ASP A 306 -5.45 4.27 -5.01
N ARG A 307 -6.49 3.58 -4.52
CA ARG A 307 -6.39 2.18 -4.10
C ARG A 307 -7.47 1.28 -4.67
N SER A 308 -8.35 1.84 -5.50
CA SER A 308 -9.51 1.18 -6.07
C SER A 308 -10.40 0.49 -5.04
N ILE A 309 -10.57 1.10 -3.86
CA ILE A 309 -11.54 0.60 -2.87
C ILE A 309 -12.96 0.80 -3.41
N ARG A 310 -13.80 -0.20 -3.20
CA ARG A 310 -15.21 -0.21 -3.64
C ARG A 310 -16.18 -0.41 -2.50
N MET A 311 -15.70 -0.75 -1.31
CA MET A 311 -16.52 -0.88 -0.11
C MET A 311 -15.92 -0.09 1.05
N PHE A 312 -16.74 0.68 1.75
CA PHE A 312 -16.35 1.53 2.87
C PHE A 312 -17.15 1.16 4.09
N TYR A 313 -16.46 0.75 5.16
CA TYR A 313 -17.10 0.35 6.42
C TYR A 313 -16.99 1.48 7.44
N ILE A 314 -18.10 1.82 8.07
CA ILE A 314 -18.21 2.95 8.99
C ILE A 314 -18.64 2.42 10.36
N ASN A 315 -17.76 2.59 11.36
CA ASN A 315 -18.07 2.31 12.76
C ASN A 315 -18.60 3.59 13.42
N VAL A 316 -19.63 3.46 14.25
CA VAL A 316 -20.33 4.57 14.90
C VAL A 316 -20.59 4.36 16.40
N SER A 317 -19.90 3.39 17.02
CA SER A 317 -20.02 3.07 18.46
C SER A 317 -20.00 4.33 19.35
N PRO A 318 -20.85 4.45 20.38
CA PRO A 318 -20.87 5.61 21.29
C PRO A 318 -19.60 5.74 22.13
N ILE A 319 -19.14 6.97 22.41
CA ILE A 319 -18.00 7.25 23.30
C ILE A 319 -18.43 8.14 24.45
N SER A 320 -18.04 7.73 25.66
CA SER A 320 -18.17 8.54 26.87
C SER A 320 -17.10 9.63 26.93
N LYS A 321 -17.51 10.89 26.98
CA LYS A 321 -16.62 12.03 27.18
C LYS A 321 -16.75 12.52 28.61
N ALA A 322 -15.97 11.91 29.51
CA ALA A 322 -15.98 12.23 30.95
C ALA A 322 -15.77 13.73 31.21
N SER A 323 -14.91 14.41 30.43
CA SER A 323 -14.66 15.86 30.55
C SER A 323 -15.87 16.75 30.22
N LYS A 324 -16.85 16.23 29.49
CA LYS A 324 -18.09 16.92 29.11
C LYS A 324 -19.33 16.27 29.74
N SER A 325 -19.16 15.24 30.57
CA SER A 325 -20.23 14.46 31.21
C SER A 325 -21.34 14.02 30.26
N ILE A 326 -20.99 13.68 29.02
CA ILE A 326 -21.95 13.31 27.97
C ILE A 326 -21.44 12.10 27.19
N ILE A 327 -22.37 11.25 26.77
CA ILE A 327 -22.14 10.19 25.78
C ILE A 327 -22.49 10.78 24.42
N THR A 328 -21.53 10.77 23.50
CA THR A 328 -21.72 11.28 22.14
C THR A 328 -21.49 10.17 21.15
N ASP A 329 -22.09 10.30 19.97
CA ASP A 329 -21.91 9.43 18.80
C ASP A 329 -21.36 10.23 17.60
N PRO A 330 -20.76 9.58 16.58
CA PRO A 330 -20.21 10.27 15.43
C PRO A 330 -21.21 10.36 14.26
N MET A 331 -22.49 10.00 14.43
CA MET A 331 -23.46 9.91 13.32
C MET A 331 -23.57 11.21 12.54
N GLN A 332 -23.71 12.34 13.25
CA GLN A 332 -23.78 13.65 12.60
C GLN A 332 -22.50 13.97 11.81
N ASN A 333 -21.33 13.62 12.35
CA ASN A 333 -20.03 13.82 11.68
C ASN A 333 -19.95 13.01 10.37
N ILE A 334 -20.49 11.79 10.37
CA ILE A 334 -20.59 10.96 9.16
C ILE A 334 -21.58 11.56 8.16
N TYR A 335 -22.75 12.03 8.61
CA TYR A 335 -23.71 12.68 7.72
C TYR A 335 -23.17 13.95 7.08
N ASP A 336 -22.45 14.77 7.84
CA ASP A 336 -21.78 15.96 7.33
C ASP A 336 -20.73 15.56 6.28
N ALA A 337 -19.92 14.52 6.53
CA ALA A 337 -18.94 14.03 5.55
C ALA A 337 -19.59 13.51 4.26
N MET A 338 -20.76 12.87 4.37
CA MET A 338 -21.49 12.30 3.23
C MET A 338 -22.21 13.36 2.39
N LYS A 339 -22.93 14.30 3.04
CA LYS A 339 -23.90 15.21 2.40
C LYS A 339 -23.39 16.64 2.15
N ASN A 340 -22.33 17.08 2.80
CA ASN A 340 -21.84 18.44 2.59
C ASN A 340 -21.47 18.67 1.12
N LYS A 341 -21.48 19.94 0.71
CA LYS A 341 -20.94 20.33 -0.59
C LYS A 341 -19.46 19.90 -0.66
N ASP A 342 -19.08 19.23 -1.75
CA ASP A 342 -17.77 18.58 -1.90
C ASP A 342 -17.56 17.40 -0.92
N GLY A 343 -18.67 16.80 -0.45
CA GLY A 343 -18.72 15.63 0.42
C GLY A 343 -18.39 14.33 -0.31
N ILE A 344 -18.50 13.20 0.39
CA ILE A 344 -18.15 11.88 -0.15
C ILE A 344 -18.93 11.59 -1.43
N LEU A 345 -20.25 11.84 -1.46
CA LEU A 345 -21.09 11.53 -2.61
C LEU A 345 -20.67 12.33 -3.86
N ASP A 346 -20.44 13.63 -3.71
CA ASP A 346 -19.97 14.51 -4.79
C ASP A 346 -18.61 14.03 -5.33
N LYS A 347 -17.65 13.76 -4.43
CA LYS A 347 -16.31 13.30 -4.82
C LYS A 347 -16.32 11.93 -5.50
N MET A 348 -17.22 11.03 -5.12
CA MET A 348 -17.36 9.73 -5.81
C MET A 348 -17.97 9.92 -7.21
N ALA A 349 -18.96 10.80 -7.34
CA ALA A 349 -19.56 11.14 -8.63
C ALA A 349 -18.55 11.80 -9.58
N ASP A 350 -17.68 12.67 -9.09
CA ASP A 350 -16.57 13.28 -9.86
C ASP A 350 -15.58 12.25 -10.40
N LEU A 351 -15.41 11.12 -9.70
CA LEU A 351 -14.62 9.97 -10.15
C LEU A 351 -15.36 9.06 -11.14
N GLY A 352 -16.63 9.37 -11.44
CA GLY A 352 -17.50 8.52 -12.26
C GLY A 352 -17.94 7.24 -11.56
N LEU A 353 -17.93 7.23 -10.22
CA LEU A 353 -18.39 6.12 -9.39
C LEU A 353 -19.84 6.37 -8.95
N THR A 354 -20.66 5.32 -8.95
CA THR A 354 -22.05 5.40 -8.48
C THR A 354 -22.21 4.62 -7.18
N VAL A 355 -23.09 5.09 -6.30
CA VAL A 355 -23.39 4.38 -5.06
C VAL A 355 -24.31 3.22 -5.35
N ASP A 356 -23.78 2.01 -5.25
CA ASP A 356 -24.49 0.75 -5.43
C ASP A 356 -23.71 -0.39 -4.77
N ARG A 357 -24.15 -1.64 -4.91
CA ARG A 357 -23.44 -2.80 -4.38
C ARG A 357 -22.05 -2.94 -4.99
N ALA A 358 -21.07 -3.19 -4.14
CA ALA A 358 -19.69 -3.33 -4.59
C ALA A 358 -19.50 -4.62 -5.38
N GLN A 359 -18.95 -4.48 -6.59
CA GLN A 359 -18.67 -5.61 -7.47
C GLN A 359 -17.18 -5.95 -7.48
N PRO A 360 -16.82 -7.23 -7.62
CA PRO A 360 -15.43 -7.66 -7.69
C PRO A 360 -14.88 -7.23 -9.06
N PHE A 361 -13.56 -7.13 -9.19
CA PHE A 361 -12.97 -6.92 -10.51
C PHE A 361 -13.12 -8.20 -11.33
N THR A 362 -13.56 -8.07 -12.59
CA THR A 362 -13.63 -9.20 -13.50
C THR A 362 -12.22 -9.54 -13.98
N TYR A 363 -11.71 -10.70 -13.60
CA TYR A 363 -10.38 -11.16 -13.96
C TYR A 363 -10.46 -12.39 -14.86
N ASP A 364 -10.22 -12.19 -16.14
CA ASP A 364 -10.02 -13.26 -17.10
C ASP A 364 -8.54 -13.31 -17.45
N SER A 365 -7.86 -14.43 -17.18
CA SER A 365 -6.46 -14.63 -17.63
C SER A 365 -6.41 -15.20 -19.04
N PRO A 366 -6.02 -14.43 -20.06
CA PRO A 366 -5.92 -14.95 -21.41
C PRO A 366 -4.81 -16.00 -21.53
N SER A 367 -4.92 -16.90 -22.51
CA SER A 367 -3.94 -17.96 -22.75
C SER A 367 -2.52 -17.44 -23.06
N TRP A 368 -2.40 -16.24 -23.64
CA TRP A 368 -1.12 -15.58 -23.94
C TRP A 368 -0.42 -15.00 -22.70
N HIS A 369 -1.10 -14.89 -21.56
CA HIS A 369 -0.55 -14.28 -20.35
C HIS A 369 0.66 -15.06 -19.79
N LYS A 370 0.57 -16.40 -19.76
CA LYS A 370 1.63 -17.29 -19.28
C LYS A 370 2.94 -17.18 -20.08
N PRO A 371 2.96 -17.32 -21.42
CA PRO A 371 4.20 -17.19 -22.19
C PRO A 371 4.81 -15.79 -22.10
N PHE A 372 4.00 -14.72 -22.08
CA PHE A 372 4.51 -13.35 -21.96
C PHE A 372 5.12 -13.10 -20.58
N LYS A 373 4.52 -13.66 -19.52
CA LYS A 373 5.10 -13.65 -18.16
C LYS A 373 6.44 -14.39 -18.11
N ALA A 374 6.57 -15.52 -18.81
CA ALA A 374 7.83 -16.25 -18.89
C ALA A 374 8.94 -15.45 -19.60
N ILE A 375 8.63 -14.77 -20.70
CA ILE A 375 9.58 -13.88 -21.39
C ILE A 375 9.96 -12.69 -20.49
N THR A 376 9.00 -12.13 -19.75
CA THR A 376 9.23 -11.08 -18.77
C THR A 376 10.19 -11.55 -17.67
N ALA A 377 10.00 -12.77 -17.15
CA ALA A 377 10.90 -13.38 -16.16
C ALA A 377 12.32 -13.57 -16.71
N LEU A 378 12.48 -14.04 -17.94
CA LEU A 378 13.79 -14.13 -18.60
C LEU A 378 14.47 -12.76 -18.73
N GLY A 379 13.71 -11.72 -19.09
CA GLY A 379 14.21 -10.35 -19.14
C GLY A 379 14.63 -9.80 -17.77
N ALA A 380 13.91 -10.17 -16.71
CA ALA A 380 14.25 -9.82 -15.32
C ALA A 380 15.55 -10.49 -14.87
N ILE A 381 15.73 -11.78 -15.18
CA ILE A 381 17.00 -12.49 -14.93
C ILE A 381 18.15 -11.82 -15.70
N ALA A 382 17.90 -11.42 -16.95
CA ALA A 382 18.90 -10.75 -17.78
C ALA A 382 19.33 -9.39 -17.21
N ILE A 383 18.41 -8.55 -16.73
CA ILE A 383 18.78 -7.25 -16.16
C ILE A 383 19.52 -7.39 -14.82
N ILE A 384 19.19 -8.41 -14.01
CA ILE A 384 19.93 -8.77 -12.79
C ILE A 384 21.35 -9.21 -13.14
N ALA A 385 21.51 -10.07 -14.14
CA ALA A 385 22.82 -10.50 -14.61
C ALA A 385 23.65 -9.32 -15.16
N LEU A 386 23.01 -8.38 -15.86
CA LEU A 386 23.65 -7.15 -16.32
C LEU A 386 24.17 -6.30 -15.16
N LEU A 387 23.38 -6.14 -14.09
CA LEU A 387 23.81 -5.43 -12.89
C LEU A 387 25.07 -6.06 -12.30
N VAL A 388 25.06 -7.37 -12.03
CA VAL A 388 26.23 -8.06 -11.45
C VAL A 388 27.44 -7.96 -12.38
N SER A 389 27.24 -8.09 -13.70
CA SER A 389 28.32 -7.92 -14.68
C SER A 389 28.91 -6.52 -14.73
N ALA A 390 28.17 -5.50 -14.27
CA ALA A 390 28.66 -4.13 -14.18
C ALA A 390 29.71 -3.95 -13.07
N TYR A 391 29.67 -4.79 -12.02
CA TYR A 391 30.64 -4.84 -10.93
C TYR A 391 31.72 -5.90 -11.16
N ILE A 392 31.39 -7.03 -11.79
CA ILE A 392 32.32 -8.13 -12.03
C ILE A 392 32.39 -8.40 -13.54
N PRO A 393 33.27 -7.73 -14.29
CA PRO A 393 33.42 -7.97 -15.72
C PRO A 393 33.79 -9.44 -16.00
N GLY A 394 33.10 -10.08 -16.94
CA GLY A 394 33.33 -11.49 -17.29
C GLY A 394 32.36 -12.50 -16.64
N SER A 395 31.46 -12.06 -15.75
CA SER A 395 30.54 -12.95 -15.02
C SER A 395 29.16 -13.12 -15.65
N ALA A 396 28.84 -12.41 -16.75
CA ALA A 396 27.47 -12.28 -17.24
C ALA A 396 26.82 -13.63 -17.59
N ILE A 397 27.56 -14.52 -18.26
CA ILE A 397 27.06 -15.86 -18.62
C ILE A 397 26.81 -16.71 -17.36
N ALA A 398 27.79 -16.74 -16.44
CA ALA A 398 27.68 -17.54 -15.22
C ALA A 398 26.52 -17.07 -14.33
N VAL A 399 26.40 -15.77 -14.12
CA VAL A 399 25.31 -15.19 -13.30
C VAL A 399 23.95 -15.41 -13.97
N PHE A 400 23.86 -15.32 -15.30
CA PHE A 400 22.62 -15.59 -16.01
C PHE A 400 22.19 -17.06 -15.87
N VAL A 401 23.11 -18.01 -16.02
CA VAL A 401 22.82 -19.45 -15.83
C VAL A 401 22.42 -19.74 -14.39
N ILE A 402 23.15 -19.21 -13.40
CA ILE A 402 22.78 -19.31 -11.98
C ILE A 402 21.39 -18.72 -11.74
N GLY A 403 21.11 -17.55 -12.32
CA GLY A 403 19.82 -16.89 -12.25
C GLY A 403 18.70 -17.75 -12.82
N LEU A 404 18.90 -18.42 -13.96
CA LEU A 404 17.92 -19.35 -14.54
C LEU A 404 17.63 -20.54 -13.64
N VAL A 405 18.69 -21.21 -13.14
CA VAL A 405 18.55 -22.37 -12.26
C VAL A 405 17.88 -21.98 -10.94
N GLY A 406 18.33 -20.89 -10.32
CA GLY A 406 17.73 -20.37 -9.09
C GLY A 406 16.27 -19.97 -9.26
N SER A 407 15.94 -19.33 -10.39
CA SER A 407 14.58 -18.94 -10.72
C SER A 407 13.67 -20.15 -10.97
N ALA A 408 14.16 -21.17 -11.67
CA ALA A 408 13.43 -22.42 -11.86
C ALA A 408 13.20 -23.15 -10.53
N GLY A 409 14.20 -23.19 -9.64
CA GLY A 409 14.05 -23.74 -8.30
C GLY A 409 13.01 -22.99 -7.46
N LEU A 410 13.04 -21.65 -7.48
CA LEU A 410 12.05 -20.82 -6.79
C LEU A 410 10.65 -21.01 -7.35
N TYR A 411 10.48 -21.16 -8.67
CA TYR A 411 9.18 -21.38 -9.28
C TYR A 411 8.51 -22.67 -8.79
N VAL A 412 9.31 -23.72 -8.54
CA VAL A 412 8.83 -24.99 -7.98
C VAL A 412 8.55 -24.89 -6.48
N LEU A 413 9.41 -24.21 -5.72
CA LEU A 413 9.28 -24.08 -4.25
C LEU A 413 8.15 -23.13 -3.83
N SER A 414 8.07 -21.94 -4.45
CA SER A 414 7.07 -20.93 -4.15
C SER A 414 6.95 -19.94 -5.31
N LYS A 415 5.80 -20.00 -6.02
CA LYS A 415 5.48 -19.07 -7.11
C LYS A 415 5.53 -17.59 -6.66
N SER A 416 5.03 -17.30 -5.46
CA SER A 416 5.05 -15.95 -4.88
C SER A 416 6.48 -15.46 -4.65
N MET A 417 7.37 -16.29 -4.08
CA MET A 417 8.78 -15.92 -3.87
C MET A 417 9.53 -15.72 -5.18
N PHE A 418 9.24 -16.55 -6.21
CA PHE A 418 9.78 -16.38 -7.55
C PHE A 418 9.39 -15.03 -8.16
N GLU A 419 8.10 -14.69 -8.13
CA GLU A 419 7.58 -13.44 -8.70
C GLU A 419 8.13 -12.21 -7.95
N GLN A 420 8.04 -12.20 -6.62
CA GLN A 420 8.53 -11.10 -5.79
C GLN A 420 10.05 -10.93 -5.88
N GLY A 421 10.81 -12.03 -5.88
CA GLY A 421 12.27 -12.01 -5.96
C GLY A 421 12.77 -11.44 -7.28
N LEU A 422 12.20 -11.89 -8.40
CA LEU A 422 12.55 -11.35 -9.72
C LEU A 422 12.12 -9.90 -9.90
N ALA A 423 10.91 -9.54 -9.45
CA ALA A 423 10.43 -8.17 -9.52
C ALA A 423 11.32 -7.23 -8.69
N LEU A 424 11.66 -7.61 -7.46
CA LEU A 424 12.57 -6.86 -6.58
C LEU A 424 13.97 -6.74 -7.19
N GLY A 425 14.52 -7.84 -7.71
CA GLY A 425 15.84 -7.85 -8.35
C GLY A 425 15.90 -6.96 -9.59
N ALA A 426 14.87 -7.00 -10.44
CA ALA A 426 14.76 -6.13 -11.60
C ALA A 426 14.55 -4.65 -11.21
N ALA A 427 13.72 -4.40 -10.18
CA ALA A 427 13.42 -3.07 -9.66
C ALA A 427 14.63 -2.40 -8.99
N ILE A 428 15.56 -3.18 -8.43
CA ILE A 428 16.86 -2.67 -7.94
C ILE A 428 17.82 -2.49 -9.12
N SER A 429 17.87 -3.45 -10.04
CA SER A 429 18.81 -3.46 -11.16
C SER A 429 18.61 -2.31 -12.14
N ALA A 430 17.37 -2.02 -12.53
CA ALA A 430 17.06 -0.98 -13.52
C ALA A 430 17.57 0.43 -13.13
N PRO A 431 17.16 1.01 -11.98
CA PRO A 431 17.61 2.35 -11.58
C PRO A 431 19.11 2.38 -11.25
N THR A 432 19.66 1.29 -10.70
CA THR A 432 21.10 1.19 -10.42
C THR A 432 21.92 1.21 -11.71
N LEU A 433 21.55 0.39 -12.69
CA LEU A 433 22.20 0.36 -14.01
C LEU A 433 22.03 1.69 -14.76
N ALA A 434 20.85 2.34 -14.64
CA ALA A 434 20.61 3.65 -15.22
C ALA A 434 21.61 4.69 -14.69
N VAL A 435 21.75 4.81 -13.36
CA VAL A 435 22.68 5.77 -12.76
C VAL A 435 24.14 5.39 -13.04
N ILE A 436 24.51 4.11 -13.00
CA ILE A 436 25.85 3.64 -13.40
C ILE A 436 26.15 4.03 -14.85
N TRP A 437 25.19 3.85 -15.76
CA TRP A 437 25.33 4.27 -17.16
C TRP A 437 25.54 5.78 -17.27
N ALA A 438 24.79 6.58 -16.51
CA ALA A 438 24.96 8.03 -16.43
C ALA A 438 26.37 8.42 -15.97
N ILE A 439 26.85 7.80 -14.89
CA ILE A 439 28.19 8.00 -14.33
C ILE A 439 29.25 7.66 -15.39
N ARG A 440 29.13 6.51 -16.05
CA ARG A 440 30.06 6.09 -17.12
C ARG A 440 30.06 7.07 -18.29
N ARG A 441 28.90 7.61 -18.69
CA ARG A 441 28.78 8.59 -19.76
C ARG A 441 29.40 9.93 -19.39
N VAL A 442 29.13 10.47 -18.20
CA VAL A 442 29.77 11.70 -17.72
C VAL A 442 31.29 11.52 -17.63
N ARG A 443 31.75 10.35 -17.17
CA ARG A 443 33.17 10.01 -17.13
C ARG A 443 33.82 9.91 -18.50
N ALA A 444 33.17 9.31 -19.48
CA ALA A 444 33.70 9.25 -20.83
C ALA A 444 34.00 10.66 -21.39
N HIS A 445 33.21 11.67 -20.99
CA HIS A 445 33.40 13.07 -21.40
C HIS A 445 34.36 13.86 -20.52
N THR A 446 34.59 13.44 -19.27
CA THR A 446 35.46 14.16 -18.31
C THR A 446 36.82 13.48 -18.09
N ILE A 447 36.94 12.21 -18.48
CA ILE A 447 38.10 11.33 -18.27
C ILE A 447 38.60 10.75 -19.62
N GLY A 448 37.90 10.96 -20.74
CA GLY A 448 38.31 10.46 -22.06
C GLY A 448 39.72 10.91 -22.46
N ASN A 449 40.51 9.95 -22.98
CA ASN A 449 41.91 10.04 -23.43
C ASN A 449 42.34 11.40 -24.02
N ARG A 450 43.61 11.76 -23.79
CA ARG A 450 44.44 12.71 -24.56
C ARG A 450 44.32 12.49 -26.08
N ARG A 451 43.19 12.82 -26.70
CA ARG A 451 43.00 12.78 -28.15
C ARG A 451 43.34 14.14 -28.72
N ALA A 452 44.56 14.24 -29.25
CA ALA A 452 44.87 15.18 -30.30
C ALA A 452 44.03 14.81 -31.52
N VAL A 453 43.01 15.59 -31.86
CA VAL A 453 42.42 15.53 -33.19
C VAL A 453 42.09 16.96 -33.63
N SER A 454 43.01 17.44 -34.46
CA SER A 454 42.86 18.44 -35.51
C SER A 454 42.55 19.89 -35.12
N GLY A 455 43.53 20.74 -35.40
CA GLY A 455 43.45 22.19 -35.32
C GLY A 455 44.83 22.82 -35.22
N THR A 456 45.62 22.66 -36.30
CA THR A 456 46.89 23.34 -36.62
C THR A 456 47.95 23.42 -35.53
N VAL A 457 49.09 22.77 -35.83
CA VAL A 457 50.39 23.02 -35.21
C VAL A 457 50.69 24.50 -35.35
N ASP A 458 50.54 25.29 -34.28
CA ASP A 458 51.29 26.53 -34.11
C ASP A 458 51.39 26.89 -32.62
N ASN A 459 52.61 26.72 -32.11
CA ASN A 459 53.26 27.47 -31.04
C ASN A 459 52.48 27.76 -29.74
N ALA A 460 52.68 26.88 -28.76
CA ALA A 460 52.75 27.28 -27.34
C ALA A 460 53.71 26.36 -26.56
N ARG A 461 54.98 26.33 -26.97
CA ARG A 461 56.08 25.97 -26.07
C ARG A 461 56.32 27.18 -25.14
N ASN A 462 55.90 27.08 -23.89
CA ASN A 462 56.37 27.95 -22.82
C ASN A 462 57.51 27.25 -22.04
N ASN A 463 58.44 28.06 -21.52
CA ASN A 463 59.72 27.67 -20.94
C ASN A 463 59.71 26.79 -19.67
N ASP A 464 58.56 26.38 -19.14
CA ASP A 464 58.46 25.63 -17.88
C ASP A 464 57.96 24.19 -18.04
N GLY A 465 58.50 23.42 -19.00
CA GLY A 465 58.52 21.94 -19.02
C GLY A 465 57.23 21.13 -18.80
N GLY A 466 56.06 21.76 -18.67
CA GLY A 466 54.82 21.15 -18.22
C GLY A 466 53.72 21.30 -19.26
N MET A 467 53.33 20.20 -19.90
CA MET A 467 52.12 20.16 -20.72
C MET A 467 50.88 20.34 -19.82
N ARG A 468 50.37 21.57 -19.71
CA ARG A 468 49.04 21.84 -19.18
C ARG A 468 48.01 21.64 -20.27
N TRP A 469 47.38 20.47 -20.26
CA TRP A 469 46.22 20.15 -21.09
C TRP A 469 45.02 21.01 -20.65
N VAL A 470 44.83 22.18 -21.27
CA VAL A 470 43.63 23.01 -21.05
C VAL A 470 42.58 22.57 -22.05
N PHE A 471 41.61 21.77 -21.60
CA PHE A 471 40.41 21.52 -22.38
C PHE A 471 39.57 22.81 -22.42
N PRO A 472 39.05 23.25 -23.58
CA PRO A 472 38.01 24.26 -23.59
C PRO A 472 36.81 23.69 -22.84
N GLY A 473 36.51 24.26 -21.66
CA GLY A 473 35.37 23.82 -20.85
C GLY A 473 34.10 23.85 -21.70
N LEU A 474 33.34 22.75 -21.69
CA LEU A 474 32.08 22.66 -22.41
C LEU A 474 31.22 23.90 -22.12
N SER A 475 30.70 24.55 -23.16
CA SER A 475 29.82 25.71 -23.02
C SER A 475 28.63 25.37 -22.11
N ALA A 476 28.09 26.36 -21.41
CA ALA A 476 26.94 26.13 -20.52
C ALA A 476 25.76 25.50 -21.28
N GLY A 477 25.49 25.95 -22.51
CA GLY A 477 24.45 25.36 -23.37
C GLY A 477 24.71 23.90 -23.72
N ARG A 478 25.95 23.51 -24.05
CA ARG A 478 26.27 22.11 -24.35
C ARG A 478 26.22 21.21 -23.11
N ARG A 479 26.64 21.71 -21.95
CA ARG A 479 26.50 20.99 -20.67
C ARG A 479 25.04 20.79 -20.31
N PHE A 480 24.22 21.80 -20.57
CA PHE A 480 22.79 21.75 -20.34
C PHE A 480 22.11 20.68 -21.21
N THR A 481 22.32 20.71 -22.54
CA THR A 481 21.72 19.72 -23.44
C THR A 481 22.20 18.30 -23.13
N MET A 482 23.48 18.13 -22.80
CA MET A 482 24.00 16.84 -22.37
C MET A 482 23.38 16.35 -21.05
N ALA A 483 23.26 17.22 -20.04
CA ALA A 483 22.61 16.86 -18.78
C ALA A 483 21.14 16.49 -19.01
N LEU A 484 20.43 17.18 -19.90
CA LEU A 484 19.04 16.91 -20.23
C LEU A 484 18.88 15.55 -20.92
N THR A 485 19.72 15.26 -21.92
CA THR A 485 19.71 13.95 -22.59
C THR A 485 20.06 12.82 -21.61
N LEU A 486 21.02 13.06 -20.70
CA LEU A 486 21.42 12.06 -19.71
C LEU A 486 20.29 11.77 -18.74
N ILE A 487 19.62 12.78 -18.17
CA ILE A 487 18.52 12.55 -17.22
C ILE A 487 17.33 11.83 -17.89
N VAL A 488 16.98 12.21 -19.12
CA VAL A 488 15.91 11.54 -19.88
C VAL A 488 16.27 10.07 -20.13
N MET A 489 17.47 9.78 -20.61
CA MET A 489 17.90 8.41 -20.89
C MET A 489 18.01 7.57 -19.61
N THR A 490 18.47 8.16 -18.50
CA THR A 490 18.47 7.45 -17.21
C THR A 490 17.07 7.13 -16.74
N SER A 491 16.13 8.07 -16.86
CA SER A 491 14.74 7.82 -16.50
C SER A 491 14.13 6.72 -17.37
N ILE A 492 14.37 6.72 -18.69
CA ILE A 492 13.90 5.64 -19.58
C ILE A 492 14.45 4.27 -19.16
N ILE A 493 15.74 4.17 -18.81
CA ILE A 493 16.32 2.90 -18.34
C ILE A 493 15.70 2.46 -17.00
N SER A 494 15.46 3.40 -16.08
CA SER A 494 14.78 3.12 -14.80
C SER A 494 13.34 2.64 -15.02
N LEU A 495 12.61 3.23 -15.98
CA LEU A 495 11.24 2.83 -16.33
C LEU A 495 11.14 1.37 -16.80
N CYS A 496 12.22 0.77 -17.34
CA CYS A 496 12.23 -0.67 -17.64
C CYS A 496 11.94 -1.52 -16.40
N GLY A 497 12.35 -1.08 -15.20
CA GLY A 497 12.05 -1.75 -13.93
C GLY A 497 10.55 -1.85 -13.64
N ILE A 498 9.78 -0.82 -14.04
CA ILE A 498 8.32 -0.77 -13.86
C ILE A 498 7.65 -1.86 -14.70
N ALA A 499 8.09 -2.05 -15.94
CA ALA A 499 7.57 -3.10 -16.81
C ALA A 499 7.75 -4.49 -16.18
N PHE A 500 8.90 -4.76 -15.56
CA PHE A 500 9.11 -6.03 -14.85
C PHE A 500 8.23 -6.18 -13.61
N ILE A 501 8.01 -5.11 -12.83
CA ILE A 501 7.07 -5.16 -11.70
C ILE A 501 5.66 -5.50 -12.19
N ILE A 502 5.17 -4.78 -13.20
CA ILE A 502 3.81 -4.97 -13.74
C ILE A 502 3.65 -6.37 -14.33
N GLY A 503 4.61 -6.83 -15.14
CA GLY A 503 4.53 -8.11 -15.82
C GLY A 503 4.72 -9.33 -14.90
N LEU A 504 5.44 -9.19 -13.78
CA LEU A 504 5.66 -10.28 -12.84
C LEU A 504 4.61 -10.31 -11.72
N LEU A 505 4.18 -9.14 -11.23
CA LEU A 505 3.23 -8.98 -10.12
C LEU A 505 1.81 -8.63 -10.61
N ASN A 506 1.37 -9.36 -11.64
CA ASN A 506 0.04 -9.22 -12.25
C ASN A 506 -1.04 -10.12 -11.63
N ASN A 507 -0.69 -10.95 -10.64
CA ASN A 507 -1.66 -11.83 -10.00
C ASN A 507 -2.67 -10.99 -9.21
N ILE A 508 -3.96 -11.33 -9.33
CA ILE A 508 -5.06 -10.69 -8.61
C ILE A 508 -4.86 -10.70 -7.09
N THR A 509 -4.12 -11.66 -6.54
CA THR A 509 -3.74 -11.71 -5.12
C THR A 509 -3.06 -10.43 -4.63
N TYR A 510 -2.22 -9.79 -5.45
CA TYR A 510 -1.55 -8.55 -5.10
C TYR A 510 -2.48 -7.34 -5.18
N GLN A 511 -3.40 -7.32 -6.15
CA GLN A 511 -4.39 -6.26 -6.29
C GLN A 511 -5.42 -6.30 -5.15
N LEU A 512 -5.77 -7.51 -4.70
CA LEU A 512 -6.63 -7.79 -3.54
C LEU A 512 -5.92 -7.62 -2.20
N VAL A 513 -4.61 -7.35 -2.19
CA VAL A 513 -3.78 -7.21 -0.98
C VAL A 513 -3.79 -8.48 -0.11
N LEU A 514 -4.13 -9.63 -0.70
CA LEU A 514 -3.97 -10.94 -0.06
C LEU A 514 -2.48 -11.28 0.10
N GLU A 515 -1.67 -10.84 -0.87
CA GLU A 515 -0.22 -10.80 -0.78
C GLU A 515 0.28 -9.36 -0.91
N GLN A 516 1.25 -8.98 -0.08
CA GLN A 516 1.93 -7.69 -0.17
C GLN A 516 3.33 -7.87 -0.72
N PHE A 517 3.78 -6.91 -1.53
CA PHE A 517 5.15 -6.90 -2.03
C PHE A 517 6.16 -6.75 -0.89
N ARG A 518 6.92 -7.81 -0.61
CA ARG A 518 7.95 -7.81 0.42
C ARG A 518 9.27 -7.32 -0.17
N GLY A 519 9.87 -6.30 0.47
CA GLY A 519 11.18 -5.78 0.04
C GLY A 519 11.18 -4.30 -0.35
N VAL A 520 10.09 -3.56 -0.14
CA VAL A 520 10.02 -2.09 -0.35
C VAL A 520 11.19 -1.36 0.34
N SER A 521 11.50 -1.74 1.59
CA SER A 521 12.64 -1.16 2.33
C SER A 521 13.98 -1.45 1.67
N LEU A 522 14.17 -2.66 1.13
CA LEU A 522 15.38 -3.02 0.41
C LEU A 522 15.49 -2.26 -0.92
N LEU A 523 14.38 -2.08 -1.63
CA LEU A 523 14.31 -1.27 -2.85
C LEU A 523 14.68 0.20 -2.61
N HIS A 524 14.37 0.73 -1.43
CA HIS A 524 14.75 2.10 -1.03
C HIS A 524 16.23 2.26 -0.68
N LEU A 525 16.91 1.19 -0.27
CA LEU A 525 18.30 1.25 0.22
C LEU A 525 19.31 0.71 -0.80
N ALA A 526 19.00 -0.44 -1.41
CA ALA A 526 19.95 -1.19 -2.24
C ALA A 526 20.45 -0.38 -3.45
N PRO A 527 19.61 0.30 -4.26
CA PRO A 527 20.10 1.10 -5.37
C PRO A 527 21.06 2.21 -4.92
N ILE A 528 20.73 2.90 -3.82
CA ILE A 528 21.56 3.97 -3.25
C ILE A 528 22.92 3.41 -2.84
N ALA A 529 22.92 2.32 -2.08
CA ALA A 529 24.13 1.65 -1.60
C ALA A 529 24.99 1.14 -2.76
N LEU A 530 24.37 0.47 -3.75
CA LEU A 530 25.06 -0.06 -4.93
C LEU A 530 25.68 1.05 -5.78
N VAL A 531 24.96 2.15 -6.02
CA VAL A 531 25.50 3.30 -6.75
C VAL A 531 26.65 3.95 -5.97
N ALA A 532 26.54 4.10 -4.66
CA ALA A 532 27.62 4.63 -3.82
C ALA A 532 28.87 3.73 -3.89
N VAL A 533 28.70 2.41 -3.72
CA VAL A 533 29.78 1.42 -3.86
C VAL A 533 30.42 1.51 -5.23
N TYR A 534 29.62 1.62 -6.29
CA TYR A 534 30.13 1.80 -7.65
C TYR A 534 30.97 3.07 -7.75
N LEU A 535 30.45 4.19 -7.26
CA LEU A 535 31.08 5.51 -7.34
C LEU A 535 32.39 5.60 -6.58
N PHE A 536 32.53 4.94 -5.43
CA PHE A 536 33.75 4.99 -4.62
C PHE A 536 34.78 3.92 -5.01
N LEU A 537 34.35 2.72 -5.41
CA LEU A 537 35.25 1.59 -5.62
C LEU A 537 35.58 1.31 -7.08
N TYR A 538 34.60 1.47 -7.99
CA TYR A 538 34.70 1.02 -9.39
C TYR A 538 35.08 2.12 -10.38
N THR A 539 35.56 3.23 -9.84
CA THR A 539 35.77 4.46 -10.58
C THR A 539 37.23 4.88 -10.70
N GLY A 540 38.13 4.24 -9.96
CA GLY A 540 39.58 4.47 -10.01
C GLY A 540 40.28 3.44 -10.88
N ASP A 541 41.62 3.47 -10.86
CA ASP A 541 42.46 2.57 -11.67
C ASP A 541 42.35 1.10 -11.22
N SER A 542 42.13 0.85 -9.92
CA SER A 542 41.83 -0.48 -9.40
C SER A 542 40.96 -0.44 -8.14
N VAL A 543 40.09 -1.45 -8.00
CA VAL A 543 39.20 -1.62 -6.84
C VAL A 543 40.00 -1.74 -5.55
N ILE A 544 41.08 -2.54 -5.55
CA ILE A 544 41.93 -2.77 -4.36
C ILE A 544 42.64 -1.49 -3.92
N SER A 545 43.13 -0.68 -4.86
CA SER A 545 43.76 0.61 -4.54
C SER A 545 42.75 1.59 -3.92
N ASN A 546 41.54 1.65 -4.48
CA ASN A 546 40.46 2.47 -3.92
C ASN A 546 40.03 2.02 -2.52
N ILE A 547 39.92 0.71 -2.27
CA ILE A 547 39.63 0.16 -0.94
C ILE A 547 40.74 0.56 0.04
N ARG A 548 42.02 0.37 -0.33
CA ARG A 548 43.15 0.78 0.52
C ARG A 548 43.12 2.28 0.81
N LYS A 549 42.83 3.10 -0.19
CA LYS A 549 42.70 4.56 -0.04
C LYS A 549 41.56 4.94 0.89
N LEU A 550 40.43 4.25 0.80
CA LEU A 550 39.25 4.52 1.63
C LEU A 550 39.49 4.09 3.08
N LEU A 551 40.17 2.97 3.30
CA LEU A 551 40.59 2.48 4.62
C LEU A 551 41.73 3.31 5.23
N SER A 552 42.59 3.92 4.41
CA SER A 552 43.70 4.77 4.88
C SER A 552 43.31 6.25 5.02
N MET A 553 42.06 6.62 4.74
CA MET A 553 41.56 7.98 4.99
C MET A 553 41.49 8.24 6.50
N GLN A 554 42.13 9.33 6.93
CA GLN A 554 42.03 9.80 8.31
C GLN A 554 40.60 10.30 8.58
N ILE A 555 39.85 9.57 9.41
CA ILE A 555 38.49 9.93 9.80
C ILE A 555 38.56 11.09 10.80
N THR A 556 38.37 12.33 10.32
CA THR A 556 38.22 13.49 11.20
C THR A 556 36.88 13.44 11.95
N VAL A 557 36.79 14.09 13.12
CA VAL A 557 35.53 14.24 13.89
C VAL A 557 34.37 14.79 13.04
N LEU A 558 34.66 15.67 12.06
CA LEU A 558 33.67 16.17 11.11
C LEU A 558 33.05 15.06 10.24
N TRP A 559 33.81 14.04 9.83
CA TRP A 559 33.28 12.91 9.07
C TRP A 559 32.35 12.05 9.94
N VAL A 560 32.67 11.89 11.22
CA VAL A 560 31.81 11.18 12.18
C VAL A 560 30.51 11.95 12.40
N ALA A 561 30.60 13.27 12.59
CA ALA A 561 29.43 14.14 12.73
C ALA A 561 28.53 14.11 11.47
N VAL A 562 29.12 14.21 10.28
CA VAL A 562 28.39 14.11 9.00
C VAL A 562 27.76 12.72 8.84
N ALA A 563 28.47 11.64 9.16
CA ALA A 563 27.93 10.29 9.10
C ALA A 563 26.78 10.09 10.10
N ALA A 564 26.87 10.65 11.30
CA ALA A 564 25.80 10.61 12.30
C ALA A 564 24.54 11.34 11.80
N VAL A 565 24.70 12.55 11.24
CA VAL A 565 23.58 13.31 10.66
C VAL A 565 22.96 12.56 9.47
N LEU A 566 23.77 12.02 8.55
CA LEU A 566 23.28 11.21 7.44
C LEU A 566 22.58 9.92 7.91
N GLY A 567 23.08 9.29 8.97
CA GLY A 567 22.46 8.12 9.59
C GLY A 567 21.08 8.43 10.17
N VAL A 568 20.95 9.53 10.93
CA VAL A 568 19.67 10.01 11.45
C VAL A 568 18.71 10.34 10.30
N MET A 569 19.18 11.04 9.26
CA MET A 569 18.38 11.34 8.07
C MET A 569 17.92 10.07 7.34
N ALA A 570 18.79 9.06 7.21
CA ALA A 570 18.46 7.79 6.58
C ALA A 570 17.43 7.00 7.40
N LEU A 571 17.57 6.97 8.73
CA LEU A 571 16.58 6.34 9.63
C LEU A 571 15.23 7.07 9.58
N TYR A 572 15.24 8.40 9.59
CA TYR A 572 14.03 9.21 9.43
C TYR A 572 13.36 8.99 8.07
N TYR A 573 14.16 8.90 6.99
CA TYR A 573 13.66 8.57 5.66
C TYR A 573 13.02 7.18 5.64
N LEU A 574 13.70 6.16 6.20
CA LEU A 574 13.20 4.78 6.25
C LEU A 574 11.93 4.63 7.10
N SER A 575 11.83 5.36 8.22
CA SER A 575 10.62 5.35 9.06
C SER A 575 9.44 6.04 8.39
N ARG A 576 9.71 7.05 7.54
CA ARG A 576 8.70 7.73 6.70
C ARG A 576 8.29 6.92 5.46
N THR A 577 9.12 6.02 4.96
CA THR A 577 8.84 5.22 3.74
C THR A 577 7.98 3.97 3.98
N GLY A 578 7.07 4.03 4.96
CA GLY A 578 6.13 2.94 5.29
C GLY A 578 4.75 3.44 5.72
N ASN A 579 3.82 2.51 5.99
CA ASN A 579 2.39 2.81 6.25
C ASN A 579 2.09 3.45 7.63
N ALA A 580 3.10 3.74 8.45
CA ALA A 580 2.92 4.18 9.84
C ALA A 580 3.37 5.64 10.13
N GLY A 581 3.87 6.37 9.13
CA GLY A 581 4.36 7.74 9.33
C GLY A 581 3.23 8.76 9.43
N THR A 582 3.20 9.55 10.51
CA THR A 582 2.26 10.67 10.66
C THR A 582 2.77 11.91 9.90
N ALA A 583 1.88 12.51 9.09
CA ALA A 583 2.17 13.76 8.38
C ALA A 583 1.78 14.97 9.24
N SER A 584 2.51 16.08 9.10
CA SER A 584 2.11 17.32 9.76
C SER A 584 0.91 17.96 9.06
N SER A 585 0.14 18.79 9.77
CA SER A 585 -1.00 19.52 9.20
C SER A 585 -0.60 20.39 8.00
N ALA A 586 0.55 21.08 8.10
CA ALA A 586 1.09 21.87 6.99
C ALA A 586 1.47 21.02 5.77
N GLU A 587 2.00 19.81 5.98
CA GLU A 587 2.30 18.87 4.91
C GLU A 587 1.01 18.37 4.23
N LEU A 588 -0.04 18.08 5.00
CA LEU A 588 -1.35 17.70 4.47
C LEU A 588 -1.97 18.83 3.64
N MET A 589 -1.92 20.07 4.14
CA MET A 589 -2.40 21.24 3.41
C MET A 589 -1.66 21.41 2.07
N PHE A 590 -0.32 21.35 2.10
CA PHE A 590 0.49 21.43 0.88
C PHE A 590 0.16 20.32 -0.12
N ARG A 591 -0.04 19.08 0.37
CA ARG A 591 -0.44 17.94 -0.45
C ARG A 591 -1.83 18.12 -1.06
N ASN A 592 -2.79 18.65 -0.31
CA ASN A 592 -4.14 18.93 -0.80
C ASN A 592 -4.13 20.04 -1.87
N VAL A 593 -3.31 21.08 -1.71
CA VAL A 593 -3.13 22.12 -2.74
C VAL A 593 -2.59 21.52 -4.04
N LEU A 594 -1.57 20.66 -3.96
CA LEU A 594 -1.02 20.00 -5.14
C LEU A 594 -2.06 19.07 -5.79
N GLU A 595 -2.83 18.35 -4.99
CA GLU A 595 -3.87 17.45 -5.49
C GLU A 595 -5.00 18.21 -6.18
N ASN A 596 -5.48 19.31 -5.61
CA ASN A 596 -6.50 20.16 -6.23
C ASN A 596 -5.99 20.83 -7.52
N THR A 597 -4.69 21.11 -7.61
CA THR A 597 -4.09 21.74 -8.79
C THR A 597 -3.89 20.74 -9.94
N PHE A 598 -3.35 19.56 -9.64
CA PHE A 598 -2.93 18.59 -10.67
C PHE A 598 -3.90 17.41 -10.84
N GLY A 599 -4.92 17.30 -10.01
CA GLY A 599 -5.82 16.16 -9.94
C GLY A 599 -5.18 14.90 -9.36
N VAL A 600 -3.85 14.76 -9.33
CA VAL A 600 -3.12 13.63 -8.74
C VAL A 600 -1.95 14.16 -7.93
N ARG A 601 -1.78 13.64 -6.72
CA ARG A 601 -0.71 14.07 -5.81
C ARG A 601 0.68 13.64 -6.31
N PRO A 602 1.58 14.57 -6.69
CA PRO A 602 2.94 14.20 -7.08
C PRO A 602 3.76 13.73 -5.87
N ARG A 603 4.74 12.85 -6.10
CA ARG A 603 5.65 12.41 -5.02
C ARG A 603 6.60 13.54 -4.65
N THR A 604 6.39 14.14 -3.47
CA THR A 604 7.16 15.28 -2.97
C THR A 604 8.67 15.06 -2.96
N LYS A 605 9.13 13.85 -2.59
CA LYS A 605 10.55 13.49 -2.57
C LYS A 605 11.21 13.51 -3.95
N GLU A 606 10.46 13.24 -5.02
CA GLU A 606 10.97 13.19 -6.39
C GLU A 606 11.23 14.58 -6.95
N PHE A 607 10.22 15.45 -6.89
CA PHE A 607 10.31 16.77 -7.52
C PHE A 607 10.96 17.84 -6.65
N LEU A 608 10.92 17.74 -5.30
CA LEU A 608 11.55 18.75 -4.43
C LEU A 608 13.04 18.51 -4.22
N LEU A 609 13.46 17.25 -4.18
CA LEU A 609 14.84 16.88 -3.81
C LEU A 609 15.53 16.08 -4.91
N ALA A 610 15.00 14.91 -5.27
CA ALA A 610 15.79 13.93 -5.99
C ALA A 610 16.10 14.31 -7.45
N HIS A 611 15.09 14.52 -8.29
CA HIS A 611 15.28 14.87 -9.71
C HIS A 611 15.97 16.24 -9.90
N PRO A 612 15.63 17.31 -9.14
CA PRO A 612 16.35 18.58 -9.25
C PRO A 612 17.84 18.45 -8.95
N LEU A 613 18.19 17.77 -7.86
CA LEU A 613 19.59 17.60 -7.46
C LEU A 613 20.33 16.65 -8.41
N PHE A 614 19.65 15.66 -8.97
CA PHE A 614 20.24 14.81 -10.00
C PHE A 614 20.55 15.60 -11.26
N PHE A 615 19.63 16.45 -11.72
CA PHE A 615 19.82 17.26 -12.91
C PHE A 615 20.94 18.29 -12.74
N LEU A 616 20.95 18.98 -11.60
CA LEU A 616 22.05 19.85 -11.19
C LEU A 616 23.37 19.07 -11.11
N GLY A 617 23.35 17.88 -10.51
CA GLY A 617 24.50 17.00 -10.38
C GLY A 617 25.10 16.58 -11.71
N LEU A 618 24.26 16.21 -12.68
CA LEU A 618 24.68 15.91 -14.06
C LEU A 618 25.34 17.12 -14.73
N PHE A 619 24.73 18.31 -14.60
CA PHE A 619 25.27 19.55 -15.17
C PHE A 619 26.62 19.95 -14.55
N LEU A 620 26.74 19.84 -13.23
CA LEU A 620 27.96 20.18 -12.50
C LEU A 620 29.05 19.14 -12.74
N ALA A 621 28.73 17.85 -12.78
CA ALA A 621 29.70 16.78 -12.94
C ALA A 621 30.40 16.77 -14.29
N LEU A 622 29.81 17.39 -15.32
CA LEU A 622 30.46 17.65 -16.61
C LEU A 622 31.63 18.65 -16.52
N ARG A 623 31.81 19.31 -15.36
CA ARG A 623 32.88 20.28 -15.12
C ARG A 623 33.64 20.07 -13.82
N TYR A 624 32.95 19.69 -12.75
CA TYR A 624 33.50 19.53 -11.40
C TYR A 624 33.39 18.08 -10.95
N ARG A 625 34.54 17.42 -10.71
CA ARG A 625 34.59 16.02 -10.24
C ARG A 625 33.89 15.78 -8.90
N ALA A 626 33.83 16.79 -8.02
CA ALA A 626 33.19 16.67 -6.71
C ALA A 626 31.66 16.50 -6.79
N ALA A 627 31.03 16.87 -7.90
CA ALA A 627 29.58 16.79 -8.07
C ALA A 627 29.06 15.34 -8.25
N TRP A 628 29.94 14.34 -8.32
CA TRP A 628 29.53 12.93 -8.41
C TRP A 628 28.70 12.47 -7.20
N VAL A 629 28.89 13.06 -6.01
CA VAL A 629 28.09 12.73 -4.81
C VAL A 629 26.60 12.99 -5.03
N LEU A 630 26.22 13.97 -5.88
CA LEU A 630 24.83 14.27 -6.21
C LEU A 630 24.14 13.13 -6.98
N PHE A 631 24.89 12.20 -7.59
CA PHE A 631 24.33 11.03 -8.26
C PHE A 631 23.74 10.05 -7.25
N ILE A 632 24.28 9.98 -6.02
CA ILE A 632 23.73 9.15 -4.94
C ILE A 632 22.34 9.66 -4.55
N VAL A 633 22.18 10.98 -4.41
CA VAL A 633 20.89 11.62 -4.16
C VAL A 633 19.95 11.42 -5.36
N GLY A 634 20.47 11.52 -6.58
CA GLY A 634 19.68 11.28 -7.79
C GLY A 634 19.14 9.85 -7.92
N THR A 635 19.85 8.86 -7.35
CA THR A 635 19.35 7.49 -7.28
C THR A 635 18.02 7.40 -6.52
N ILE A 636 17.79 8.26 -5.52
CA ILE A 636 16.52 8.32 -4.77
C ILE A 636 15.35 8.60 -5.73
N GLY A 637 15.54 9.47 -6.72
CA GLY A 637 14.48 9.82 -7.69
C GLY A 637 14.26 8.68 -8.67
N GLN A 638 15.34 8.11 -9.20
CA GLN A 638 15.28 7.00 -10.16
C GLN A 638 14.67 5.74 -9.55
N LEU A 639 14.99 5.40 -8.30
CA LEU A 639 14.38 4.28 -7.61
C LEU A 639 12.94 4.58 -7.17
N SER A 640 12.62 5.85 -6.85
CA SER A 640 11.27 6.23 -6.40
C SER A 640 10.23 6.06 -7.50
N MET A 641 10.61 6.34 -8.75
CA MET A 641 9.77 6.06 -9.93
C MET A 641 9.36 4.58 -9.97
N VAL A 642 10.34 3.67 -9.81
CA VAL A 642 10.08 2.23 -9.81
C VAL A 642 9.25 1.82 -8.58
N ASP A 643 9.53 2.40 -7.43
CA ASP A 643 8.80 2.16 -6.17
C ASP A 643 7.31 2.56 -6.23
N THR A 644 6.95 3.58 -7.02
CA THR A 644 5.55 3.98 -7.21
C THR A 644 4.70 2.79 -7.70
N PHE A 645 5.27 1.91 -8.52
CA PHE A 645 4.58 0.73 -9.07
C PHE A 645 4.68 -0.52 -8.19
N ALA A 646 5.56 -0.51 -7.17
CA ALA A 646 5.61 -1.58 -6.17
C ALA A 646 4.34 -1.60 -5.28
N HIS A 647 3.59 -0.49 -5.24
CA HIS A 647 2.29 -0.39 -4.59
C HIS A 647 1.19 -0.85 -5.55
N ILE A 648 1.12 -2.17 -5.78
CA ILE A 648 0.31 -2.79 -6.85
C ILE A 648 -1.19 -2.48 -6.74
N HIS A 649 -1.67 -2.17 -5.55
CA HIS A 649 -3.07 -1.80 -5.33
C HIS A 649 -3.44 -0.42 -5.90
N THR A 650 -2.47 0.43 -6.24
CA THR A 650 -2.74 1.73 -6.87
C THR A 650 -2.96 1.57 -8.37
N PRO A 651 -4.02 2.19 -8.95
CA PRO A 651 -4.26 2.15 -10.37
C PRO A 651 -3.07 2.56 -11.21
N LEU A 652 -2.83 1.81 -12.28
CA LEU A 652 -1.71 2.03 -13.19
C LEU A 652 -1.67 3.46 -13.76
N PRO A 653 -2.79 4.07 -14.22
CA PRO A 653 -2.78 5.44 -14.74
C PRO A 653 -2.40 6.48 -13.69
N ILE A 654 -2.84 6.30 -12.44
CA ILE A 654 -2.53 7.23 -11.35
C ILE A 654 -1.04 7.18 -11.05
N SER A 655 -0.44 5.99 -10.96
CA SER A 655 1.00 5.83 -10.77
C SER A 655 1.82 6.47 -11.89
N LEU A 656 1.39 6.33 -13.15
CA LEU A 656 2.04 6.97 -14.30
C LEU A 656 1.98 8.50 -14.23
N ILE A 657 0.83 9.07 -13.87
CA ILE A 657 0.68 10.54 -13.72
C ILE A 657 1.57 11.05 -12.59
N ARG A 658 1.67 10.34 -11.45
CA ARG A 658 2.54 10.71 -10.33
C ARG A 658 4.00 10.84 -10.73
N ASP A 659 4.52 9.83 -11.42
CA ASP A 659 5.91 9.80 -11.89
C ASP A 659 6.17 10.88 -12.96
N ALA A 660 5.21 11.08 -13.89
CA ALA A 660 5.32 12.12 -14.91
C ALA A 660 5.38 13.52 -14.29
N LEU A 661 4.49 13.82 -13.32
CA LEU A 661 4.50 15.08 -12.58
C LEU A 661 5.79 15.22 -11.75
N GLY A 662 6.25 14.15 -11.09
CA GLY A 662 7.50 14.10 -10.34
C GLY A 662 8.72 14.48 -11.19
N LEU A 663 8.81 13.92 -12.39
CA LEU A 663 9.86 14.22 -13.36
C LEU A 663 9.78 15.65 -13.91
N VAL A 664 8.60 16.08 -14.38
CA VAL A 664 8.43 17.41 -15.01
C VAL A 664 8.70 18.53 -14.01
N LEU A 665 8.05 18.49 -12.83
CA LEU A 665 8.27 19.48 -11.78
C LEU A 665 9.72 19.45 -11.28
N GLY A 666 10.31 18.26 -11.17
CA GLY A 666 11.70 18.09 -10.76
C GLY A 666 12.70 18.69 -11.76
N LEU A 667 12.43 18.54 -13.06
CA LEU A 667 13.22 19.18 -14.12
C LEU A 667 13.07 20.71 -14.08
N LEU A 668 11.85 21.23 -13.88
CA LEU A 668 11.61 22.68 -13.77
C LEU A 668 12.37 23.29 -12.58
N ILE A 669 12.32 22.66 -11.41
CA ILE A 669 13.10 23.12 -10.24
C ILE A 669 14.60 22.96 -10.49
N GLY A 670 15.03 21.86 -11.11
CA GLY A 670 16.42 21.65 -11.49
C GLY A 670 16.95 22.72 -12.46
N LEU A 671 16.11 23.21 -13.39
CA LEU A 671 16.43 24.33 -14.28
C LEU A 671 16.71 25.60 -13.48
N VAL A 672 15.85 25.92 -12.50
CA VAL A 672 16.03 27.07 -11.61
C VAL A 672 17.35 26.93 -10.84
N LEU A 673 17.65 25.75 -10.29
CA LEU A 673 18.90 25.50 -9.57
C LEU A 673 20.15 25.68 -10.46
N ILE A 674 20.10 25.20 -11.70
CA ILE A 674 21.20 25.40 -12.67
C ILE A 674 21.36 26.89 -13.00
N GLY A 675 20.26 27.63 -13.18
CA GLY A 675 20.26 29.07 -13.41
C GLY A 675 20.90 29.84 -12.25
N VAL A 676 20.45 29.57 -11.02
CA VAL A 676 21.02 30.14 -9.79
C VAL A 676 22.51 29.82 -9.68
N TRP A 677 22.91 28.58 -9.97
CA TRP A 677 24.32 28.21 -9.96
C TRP A 677 25.13 28.97 -11.00
N GLN A 678 24.64 29.12 -12.24
CA GLN A 678 25.35 29.87 -13.28
C GLN A 678 25.49 31.36 -12.92
N LEU A 679 24.45 31.97 -12.33
CA LEU A 679 24.51 33.34 -11.83
C LEU A 679 25.55 33.46 -10.71
N GLY A 680 25.52 32.56 -9.72
CA GLY A 680 26.50 32.52 -8.64
C GLY A 680 27.93 32.33 -9.15
N GLU A 681 28.13 31.47 -10.15
CA GLU A 681 29.44 31.27 -10.77
C GLU A 681 29.92 32.52 -11.53
N GLY A 682 29.01 33.21 -12.22
CA GLY A 682 29.30 34.48 -12.91
C GLY A 682 29.68 35.59 -11.94
N VAL A 683 28.96 35.73 -10.83
CA VAL A 683 29.28 36.65 -9.74
C VAL A 683 30.63 36.28 -9.13
N TRP A 684 30.85 35.01 -8.79
CA TRP A 684 32.12 34.57 -8.22
C TRP A 684 33.31 34.88 -9.13
N ARG A 685 33.21 34.60 -10.44
CA ARG A 685 34.28 34.93 -11.39
C ARG A 685 34.54 36.43 -11.52
N ARG A 686 33.51 37.26 -11.40
CA ARG A 686 33.62 38.73 -11.52
C ARG A 686 34.19 39.37 -10.24
N TRP A 687 33.92 38.79 -9.07
CA TRP A 687 34.25 39.38 -7.77
C TRP A 687 35.41 38.70 -7.04
N ALA A 688 35.67 37.41 -7.24
CA ALA A 688 36.79 36.70 -6.61
C ALA A 688 38.17 37.28 -6.94
N PRO A 689 38.48 37.71 -8.19
CA PRO A 689 39.77 38.33 -8.50
C PRO A 689 39.99 39.66 -7.77
N ARG A 690 38.90 40.41 -7.51
CA ARG A 690 38.96 41.69 -6.79
C ARG A 690 39.23 41.50 -5.30
N ILE A 691 38.72 40.42 -4.70
CA ILE A 691 38.95 40.07 -3.30
C ILE A 691 40.39 39.57 -3.09
N THR A 692 40.96 38.80 -4.01
CA THR A 692 42.38 38.40 -3.95
C THR A 692 43.32 39.59 -4.17
N GLN A 693 42.99 40.51 -5.08
CA GLN A 693 43.75 41.75 -5.26
C GLN A 693 43.70 42.65 -4.02
N MET A 694 42.56 42.78 -3.34
CA MET A 694 42.46 43.49 -2.06
C MET A 694 43.28 42.82 -0.94
N LYS A 695 43.29 41.47 -0.87
CA LYS A 695 44.13 40.74 0.11
C LYS A 695 45.63 40.81 -0.19
N GLN A 696 46.04 40.93 -1.45
CA GLN A 696 47.45 41.14 -1.82
C GLN A 696 47.89 42.59 -1.60
N GLY A 697 47.03 43.57 -1.88
CA GLY A 697 47.29 44.99 -1.56
C GLY A 697 47.46 45.26 -0.06
N ASN A 698 46.74 44.53 0.80
CA ASN A 698 46.93 44.60 2.26
C ASN A 698 48.18 43.87 2.79
N LYS A 699 48.89 43.09 1.96
CA LYS A 699 50.15 42.41 2.33
C LYS A 699 51.40 43.13 1.84
N SER A 700 51.27 44.08 0.91
CA SER A 700 52.38 44.91 0.41
C SER A 700 52.46 46.29 1.07
N GLY A 701 51.69 46.51 2.15
CA GLY A 701 51.70 47.72 2.95
C GLY A 701 52.10 47.43 4.40
N VAL A 702 53.32 46.92 4.59
CA VAL A 702 54.14 47.06 5.81
C VAL A 702 55.59 47.17 5.37
#